data_AF-A0A6B3P724-F1
#
_entry.id   AF-A0A6B3P724-F1
#
_cell.length_a   1.000
_cell.length_b   1.000
_cell.length_c   1.000
_cell.angle_alpha   90.00
_cell.angle_beta   90.00
_cell.angle_gamma   90.00
#
_symmetry.space_group_name_H-M   'P 1'
#
loop_
_entity.id
_entity.type
_entity.pdbx_description
1 polymer ?
#
loop_
_entity_poly.entity_id
_entity_poly.type
_entity_poly.pdbx_seq_one_letter_code
_entity_poly.pdbx_strand_id
1 'polypeptide(L)'
;MNNQTNAPVNTDNYLLRSVHTNNFPKILDQLGISLVVSTYQAGKLIVLRADNGVINTHFRTFNKPMGLAATHEKIALGTAYQIWDFRNVPAVGEKLEPAGKHDACYLPRNIHVTGDIDVHEMAWVKDELWFINTRFSCLCTLGHPNSFVPRWRPPFISGYDLTDRCHLNGLCLKNDLPKYATALGETDIAAGWRNNKANGGILMDIETNEILMRGLSMPHSPRWYQEQLWLLESGNGSLAKVNLNERKLETIAKLPGFTRGIDFWGNLAFIGLSQVRETAVFTGMPITQLQERICGVWVVNILTGETIAFLRFEEGVQEIFSVAVLPNIRFPEIIEWDENLLASSYVLPDEALAETVQPASEIAKSETHLIKGNQFYQEGKLVEAIAEYQECLKLQPDLTRAKYNLGVALGDNQQYEAAINVLQQVIRTEPDNADAHNSLAYAYSQKGELAAAIKHYEEAINLNGSFAKAHFNLGMTLLKNGDFKRGFAECEWRWKTSEFTPFQCPHPRWKGEDIMDKTLLIHTEQGVGDAIQFIRYIPLVAKRCQQIILVCTPELIPIFKSVPGIDKLMPPGELKLSEFDVYVPLMSLPYIFDTTLETIPVEIPYLRYPNTNSINLPDALYKVGIVWAGSPTHKNDHNRSCKLTDFLPILQVPGVKFHSLQKGERTQELTKISANIQIEDMSSQLNNYADTAAVIDRLDLVITVDTSVAHLAGALGKPVWTLLCFNADWRWLQEGENTPWYPTMKLFRQSQSREWQEVVEQVQVELWEIMGKKMIISVK
;
A
#
# COMPACT_ATOMS: atom_id res chain seq x y z
N MET A 1 -9.60 -9.58 14.74
CA MET A 1 -9.83 -8.12 14.61
C MET A 1 -8.47 -7.49 14.30
N ASN A 2 -8.11 -7.46 13.03
CA ASN A 2 -6.85 -6.88 12.58
C ASN A 2 -7.09 -5.39 12.30
N ASN A 3 -6.50 -4.54 13.13
CA ASN A 3 -6.38 -3.11 12.89
C ASN A 3 -5.48 -2.92 11.66
N GLN A 4 -6.09 -2.77 10.49
CA GLN A 4 -5.45 -2.13 9.36
C GLN A 4 -5.12 -0.70 9.79
N THR A 5 -3.83 -0.44 9.94
CA THR A 5 -3.24 0.89 10.01
C THR A 5 -3.71 1.67 8.79
N ASN A 6 -4.53 2.70 9.02
CA ASN A 6 -4.90 3.68 8.02
C ASN A 6 -3.63 4.23 7.37
N ALA A 7 -3.44 3.91 6.09
CA ALA A 7 -2.52 4.65 5.24
C ALA A 7 -2.89 6.14 5.29
N PRO A 8 -1.92 7.07 5.36
CA PRO A 8 -2.25 8.48 5.38
C PRO A 8 -2.93 8.87 4.06
N VAL A 9 -4.07 9.54 4.21
CA VAL A 9 -4.81 10.20 3.14
C VAL A 9 -3.82 11.07 2.35
N ASN A 10 -3.79 10.85 1.05
CA ASN A 10 -3.04 11.63 0.07
C ASN A 10 -3.40 13.12 0.24
N THR A 11 -2.55 13.91 0.91
CA THR A 11 -2.75 15.35 1.05
C THR A 11 -2.24 16.03 -0.21
N ASP A 12 -3.17 16.66 -0.94
CA ASP A 12 -2.90 17.54 -2.06
C ASP A 12 -1.69 18.44 -1.81
N ASN A 13 -0.73 18.38 -2.74
CA ASN A 13 0.51 19.12 -2.72
C ASN A 13 0.23 20.60 -3.05
N TYR A 14 -0.38 21.34 -2.11
CA TYR A 14 -0.48 22.79 -2.22
C TYR A 14 0.92 23.37 -2.33
N LEU A 15 1.20 24.15 -3.38
CA LEU A 15 2.46 24.88 -3.52
C LEU A 15 2.60 25.85 -2.35
N LEU A 16 3.55 25.58 -1.46
CA LEU A 16 3.88 26.46 -0.34
C LEU A 16 4.82 27.56 -0.86
N ARG A 17 4.28 28.76 -1.07
CA ARG A 17 5.03 29.90 -1.62
C ARG A 17 5.34 30.95 -0.56
N SER A 18 6.57 31.46 -0.55
CA SER A 18 7.01 32.57 0.29
C SER A 18 7.81 33.61 -0.49
N VAL A 19 7.76 34.86 -0.03
CA VAL A 19 8.57 35.98 -0.50
C VAL A 19 9.37 36.55 0.66
N HIS A 20 10.59 37.04 0.41
CA HIS A 20 11.44 37.59 1.45
C HIS A 20 12.17 38.84 0.97
N THR A 21 12.68 39.65 1.90
CA THR A 21 13.56 40.76 1.56
C THR A 21 14.93 40.25 1.07
N ASN A 22 15.57 40.97 0.16
CA ASN A 22 16.85 40.58 -0.44
C ASN A 22 18.01 40.47 0.56
N ASN A 23 17.89 41.13 1.72
CA ASN A 23 18.91 41.09 2.77
C ASN A 23 18.71 39.96 3.78
N PHE A 24 17.54 39.30 3.83
CA PHE A 24 17.28 38.26 4.84
C PHE A 24 18.25 37.07 4.76
N PRO A 25 18.53 36.48 3.58
CA PRO A 25 19.52 35.40 3.46
C PRO A 25 20.91 35.82 3.94
N LYS A 26 21.31 37.06 3.61
CA LYS A 26 22.60 37.61 4.03
C LYS A 26 22.69 37.78 5.54
N ILE A 27 21.60 38.16 6.20
CA ILE A 27 21.54 38.26 7.66
C ILE A 27 21.79 36.88 8.28
N LEU A 28 21.09 35.83 7.82
CA LEU A 28 21.28 34.46 8.32
C LEU A 28 22.72 33.98 8.10
N ASP A 29 23.27 34.18 6.90
CA ASP A 29 24.64 33.80 6.56
C ASP A 29 25.70 34.56 7.36
N GLN A 30 25.56 35.86 7.54
CA GLN A 30 26.54 36.66 8.30
C GLN A 30 26.52 36.30 9.78
N LEU A 31 25.35 35.99 10.32
CA LEU A 31 25.18 35.59 11.71
C LEU A 31 25.50 34.11 11.95
N GLY A 32 25.61 33.30 10.88
CA GLY A 32 25.87 31.87 10.97
C GLY A 32 24.71 31.10 11.62
N ILE A 33 23.47 31.54 11.40
CA ILE A 33 22.28 30.97 12.02
C ILE A 33 21.26 30.53 10.96
N SER A 34 20.30 29.73 11.40
CA SER A 34 19.07 29.41 10.69
C SER A 34 17.91 29.51 11.67
N LEU A 35 16.68 29.49 11.16
CA LEU A 35 15.48 29.55 12.01
C LEU A 35 14.66 28.28 11.84
N VAL A 36 14.01 27.86 12.92
CA VAL A 36 13.00 26.80 12.91
C VAL A 36 11.69 27.37 13.39
N VAL A 37 10.63 27.07 12.65
CA VAL A 37 9.32 27.71 12.82
C VAL A 37 8.22 26.66 12.79
N SER A 38 7.32 26.65 13.77
CA SER A 38 6.21 25.71 13.83
C SER A 38 4.89 26.34 13.39
N THR A 39 4.01 25.52 12.79
CA THR A 39 2.70 25.94 12.27
C THR A 39 1.67 24.85 12.53
N TYR A 40 0.74 25.10 13.47
CA TYR A 40 -0.12 24.01 13.93
C TYR A 40 -1.25 23.69 12.94
N GLN A 41 -1.70 24.70 12.19
CA GLN A 41 -2.81 24.52 11.24
C GLN A 41 -2.36 23.92 9.91
N ALA A 42 -1.19 24.35 9.42
CA ALA A 42 -0.61 23.78 8.21
C ALA A 42 0.08 22.43 8.46
N GLY A 43 0.27 22.07 9.74
CA GLY A 43 0.93 20.82 10.11
C GLY A 43 2.41 20.80 9.74
N LYS A 44 3.07 21.98 9.73
CA LYS A 44 4.47 22.10 9.26
C LYS A 44 5.41 22.59 10.35
N LEU A 45 6.58 21.96 10.43
CA LEU A 45 7.81 22.52 10.98
C LEU A 45 8.64 23.01 9.79
N ILE A 46 9.09 24.26 9.83
CA ILE A 46 9.71 24.93 8.69
C ILE A 46 11.11 25.37 9.10
N VAL A 47 12.12 24.92 8.35
CA VAL A 47 13.48 25.43 8.48
C VAL A 47 13.66 26.58 7.49
N LEU A 48 14.05 27.75 7.99
CA LEU A 48 14.43 28.91 7.19
C LEU A 48 15.95 29.00 7.19
N ARG A 49 16.56 28.71 6.04
CA ARG A 49 18.02 28.71 5.86
C ARG A 49 18.42 29.49 4.62
N ALA A 50 19.58 30.13 4.65
CA ALA A 50 20.13 30.79 3.48
C ALA A 50 20.67 29.74 2.49
N ASP A 51 20.37 29.94 1.21
CA ASP A 51 20.84 29.06 0.14
C ASP A 51 21.06 29.89 -1.12
N ASN A 52 22.32 30.08 -1.53
CA ASN A 52 22.67 30.82 -2.75
C ASN A 52 22.00 32.20 -2.88
N GLY A 53 21.87 32.94 -1.77
CA GLY A 53 21.30 34.28 -1.77
C GLY A 53 19.77 34.35 -1.74
N VAL A 54 19.08 33.22 -1.58
CA VAL A 54 17.63 33.15 -1.29
C VAL A 54 17.37 32.45 0.05
N ILE A 55 16.17 32.61 0.61
CA ILE A 55 15.75 31.79 1.76
C ILE A 55 15.16 30.48 1.22
N ASN A 56 15.80 29.36 1.55
CA ASN A 56 15.20 28.04 1.39
C ASN A 56 14.25 27.79 2.56
N THR A 57 12.96 27.60 2.25
CA THR A 57 11.90 27.22 3.19
C THR A 57 11.71 25.71 3.12
N HIS A 58 12.36 24.99 4.02
CA HIS A 58 12.33 23.53 4.02
C HIS A 58 11.27 23.01 4.98
N PHE A 59 10.28 22.30 4.44
CA PHE A 59 9.09 21.89 5.19
C PHE A 59 9.21 20.45 5.69
N ARG A 60 8.77 20.25 6.93
CA ARG A 60 8.58 18.95 7.56
C ARG A 60 7.17 18.81 8.09
N THR A 61 6.53 17.67 7.91
CA THR A 61 5.14 17.42 8.26
C THR A 61 5.03 16.79 9.64
N PHE A 62 4.25 17.41 10.51
CA PHE A 62 3.91 16.89 11.82
C PHE A 62 2.43 17.14 12.11
N ASN A 63 1.83 16.32 12.98
CA ASN A 63 0.45 16.54 13.40
C ASN A 63 0.37 17.69 14.43
N LYS A 64 -0.11 18.87 14.02
CA LYS A 64 -0.30 20.05 14.89
C LYS A 64 0.98 20.46 15.65
N PRO A 65 2.12 20.76 14.98
CA PRO A 65 3.34 21.22 15.65
C PRO A 65 3.10 22.60 16.27
N MET A 66 3.42 22.75 17.56
CA MET A 66 3.13 23.91 18.39
C MET A 66 4.41 24.41 19.08
N GLY A 67 4.56 24.22 20.40
CA GLY A 67 5.72 24.66 21.15
C GLY A 67 7.04 24.09 20.61
N LEU A 68 8.10 24.89 20.66
CA LEU A 68 9.42 24.57 20.14
C LEU A 68 10.49 25.03 21.14
N ALA A 69 11.46 24.17 21.44
CA ALA A 69 12.67 24.54 22.17
C ALA A 69 13.89 24.01 21.41
N ALA A 70 14.76 24.91 20.94
CA ALA A 70 15.89 24.54 20.10
C ALA A 70 17.21 25.02 20.69
N THR A 71 18.25 24.23 20.47
CA THR A 71 19.65 24.53 20.78
C THR A 71 20.50 23.98 19.63
N HIS A 72 21.82 24.19 19.68
CA HIS A 72 22.74 23.56 18.74
C HIS A 72 22.66 22.02 18.75
N GLU A 73 22.49 21.41 19.93
CA GLU A 73 22.56 19.95 20.11
C GLU A 73 21.22 19.23 19.94
N LYS A 74 20.12 19.90 20.27
CA LYS A 74 18.80 19.26 20.39
C LYS A 74 17.64 20.20 20.08
N ILE A 75 16.56 19.63 19.56
CA ILE A 75 15.29 20.30 19.31
C ILE A 75 14.18 19.48 19.98
N ALA A 76 13.34 20.14 20.78
CA ALA A 76 12.07 19.59 21.24
C ALA A 76 10.91 20.23 20.50
N LEU A 77 9.98 19.41 20.01
CA LEU A 77 8.77 19.84 19.32
C LEU A 77 7.53 19.23 19.98
N GLY A 78 6.64 20.08 20.49
CA GLY A 78 5.30 19.67 20.92
C GLY A 78 4.37 19.52 19.72
N THR A 79 3.67 18.39 19.63
CA THR A 79 2.67 18.08 18.60
C THR A 79 1.30 17.81 19.24
N ALA A 80 0.31 17.37 18.47
CA ALA A 80 -1.06 17.15 18.95
C ALA A 80 -1.16 16.30 20.23
N TYR A 81 -0.35 15.25 20.34
CA TYR A 81 -0.38 14.32 21.48
C TYR A 81 0.99 13.78 21.88
N GLN A 82 2.06 14.34 21.31
CA GLN A 82 3.44 13.91 21.58
C GLN A 82 4.36 15.11 21.82
N ILE A 83 5.49 14.85 22.46
CA ILE A 83 6.67 15.69 22.41
C ILE A 83 7.79 14.88 21.76
N TRP A 84 8.34 15.41 20.68
CA TRP A 84 9.47 14.83 19.95
C TRP A 84 10.78 15.46 20.45
N ASP A 85 11.76 14.63 20.78
CA ASP A 85 13.14 15.02 21.10
C ASP A 85 14.05 14.59 19.95
N PHE A 86 14.59 15.57 19.23
CA PHE A 86 15.56 15.38 18.17
C PHE A 86 16.97 15.72 18.65
N ARG A 87 17.95 14.90 18.23
CA ARG A 87 19.37 15.11 18.52
C ARG A 87 20.16 15.34 17.25
N ASN A 88 21.06 16.31 17.29
CA ASN A 88 21.96 16.60 16.19
C ASN A 88 22.99 15.49 16.04
N VAL A 89 23.07 14.89 14.85
CA VAL A 89 24.00 13.82 14.48
C VAL A 89 24.62 14.18 13.12
N PRO A 90 25.64 15.06 13.09
CA PRO A 90 26.20 15.60 11.84
C PRO A 90 26.69 14.52 10.84
N ALA A 91 27.20 13.39 11.34
CA ALA A 91 27.66 12.26 10.52
C ALA A 91 26.55 11.65 9.62
N VAL A 92 25.28 11.84 9.98
CA VAL A 92 24.16 11.44 9.11
C VAL A 92 23.95 12.46 8.01
N GLY A 93 24.15 13.76 8.29
CA GLY A 93 24.07 14.84 7.31
C GLY A 93 25.02 14.66 6.12
N GLU A 94 26.19 14.04 6.33
CA GLU A 94 27.15 13.73 5.26
C GLU A 94 26.60 12.75 4.21
N LYS A 95 25.63 11.92 4.59
CA LYS A 95 24.97 10.93 3.71
C LYS A 95 23.73 11.47 3.02
N LEU A 96 23.33 12.70 3.32
CA LEU A 96 22.12 13.31 2.78
C LEU A 96 22.43 14.12 1.53
N GLU A 97 21.51 14.06 0.58
CA GLU A 97 21.55 14.93 -0.58
C GLU A 97 21.00 16.33 -0.23
N PRO A 98 21.56 17.40 -0.82
CA PRO A 98 22.77 17.40 -1.64
C PRO A 98 24.03 17.19 -0.79
N ALA A 99 24.93 16.32 -1.27
CA ALA A 99 26.15 15.95 -0.56
C ALA A 99 27.00 17.18 -0.15
N GLY A 100 27.50 17.17 1.09
CA GLY A 100 28.39 18.19 1.63
C GLY A 100 27.73 19.54 1.97
N LYS A 101 26.40 19.63 1.95
CA LYS A 101 25.69 20.89 2.22
C LYS A 101 25.17 21.01 3.65
N HIS A 102 24.82 19.90 4.30
CA HIS A 102 24.21 19.89 5.62
C HIS A 102 25.27 19.96 6.72
N ASP A 103 25.18 20.97 7.60
CA ASP A 103 26.09 21.15 8.75
C ASP A 103 25.50 20.64 10.07
N ALA A 104 24.23 20.24 10.06
CA ALA A 104 23.56 19.58 11.17
C ALA A 104 22.46 18.64 10.66
N CYS A 105 22.20 17.55 11.38
CA CYS A 105 21.11 16.62 11.08
C CYS A 105 20.42 16.16 12.36
N TYR A 106 19.19 16.62 12.59
CA TYR A 106 18.41 16.33 13.78
C TYR A 106 17.57 15.07 13.58
N LEU A 107 17.89 14.01 14.31
CA LEU A 107 17.20 12.72 14.28
C LEU A 107 16.32 12.53 15.51
N PRO A 108 15.12 11.95 15.38
CA PRO A 108 14.30 11.64 16.54
C PRO A 108 14.98 10.56 17.40
N ARG A 109 15.05 10.82 18.72
CA ARG A 109 15.63 9.88 19.71
C ARG A 109 14.69 9.54 20.84
N ASN A 110 13.71 10.39 21.12
CA ASN A 110 12.64 10.07 22.04
C ASN A 110 11.33 10.72 21.56
N ILE A 111 10.22 10.00 21.71
CA ILE A 111 8.88 10.51 21.44
C ILE A 111 8.03 10.17 22.66
N HIS A 112 7.67 11.19 23.43
CA HIS A 112 6.87 11.03 24.64
C HIS A 112 5.41 11.31 24.35
N VAL A 113 4.50 10.42 24.77
CA VAL A 113 3.05 10.59 24.55
C VAL A 113 2.44 11.38 25.71
N THR A 114 1.98 12.59 25.43
CA THR A 114 1.40 13.51 26.41
C THR A 114 -0.13 13.49 26.46
N GLY A 115 -0.79 13.07 25.37
CA GLY A 115 -2.19 13.40 25.13
C GLY A 115 -2.38 14.85 24.68
N ASP A 116 -3.64 15.23 24.43
CA ASP A 116 -4.00 16.55 23.88
C ASP A 116 -3.99 17.63 24.98
N ILE A 117 -2.80 18.20 25.20
CA ILE A 117 -2.52 19.16 26.27
C ILE A 117 -2.18 20.58 25.77
N ASP A 118 -2.17 20.80 24.45
CA ASP A 118 -1.78 22.06 23.80
C ASP A 118 -0.45 22.63 24.34
N VAL A 119 0.66 21.99 23.98
CA VAL A 119 2.01 22.43 24.37
C VAL A 119 2.33 23.78 23.72
N HIS A 120 2.34 24.86 24.51
CA HIS A 120 2.31 26.22 23.97
C HIS A 120 3.65 26.92 23.91
N GLU A 121 4.49 26.70 24.92
CA GLU A 121 5.83 27.28 24.99
C GLU A 121 6.73 26.28 25.69
N MET A 122 7.99 26.20 25.26
CA MET A 122 8.92 25.19 25.73
C MET A 122 10.30 25.82 25.90
N ALA A 123 11.07 25.33 26.86
CA ALA A 123 12.46 25.73 27.03
C ALA A 123 13.27 24.62 27.72
N TRP A 124 14.55 24.54 27.38
CA TRP A 124 15.48 23.64 28.04
C TRP A 124 16.05 24.30 29.30
N VAL A 125 15.94 23.62 30.43
CA VAL A 125 16.62 23.96 31.68
C VAL A 125 17.68 22.88 31.89
N LYS A 126 18.91 23.16 31.45
CA LYS A 126 19.96 22.14 31.28
C LYS A 126 19.46 21.01 30.38
N ASP A 127 19.27 19.82 30.92
CA ASP A 127 18.77 18.64 30.22
C ASP A 127 17.29 18.33 30.46
N GLU A 128 16.63 19.06 31.36
CA GLU A 128 15.20 18.90 31.60
C GLU A 128 14.39 19.81 30.67
N LEU A 129 13.40 19.24 30.00
CA LEU A 129 12.49 19.99 29.16
C LEU A 129 11.33 20.54 29.99
N TRP A 130 11.22 21.86 30.04
CA TRP A 130 10.12 22.57 30.69
C TRP A 130 9.16 23.11 29.64
N PHE A 131 7.87 22.95 29.86
CA PHE A 131 6.87 23.37 28.89
C PHE A 131 5.53 23.74 29.52
N ILE A 132 4.82 24.63 28.83
CA ILE A 132 3.49 25.09 29.19
C ILE A 132 2.45 24.11 28.65
N ASN A 133 1.66 23.54 29.56
CA ASN A 133 0.44 22.80 29.28
C ASN A 133 -0.73 23.78 29.44
N THR A 134 -1.22 24.29 28.31
CA THR A 134 -2.26 25.31 28.30
C THR A 134 -3.59 24.77 28.81
N ARG A 135 -3.99 23.55 28.41
CA ARG A 135 -5.29 23.00 28.82
C ARG A 135 -5.40 22.85 30.33
N PHE A 136 -4.31 22.42 30.97
CA PHE A 136 -4.21 22.29 32.42
C PHE A 136 -3.74 23.56 33.15
N SER A 137 -3.50 24.65 32.42
CA SER A 137 -3.10 25.94 32.99
C SER A 137 -1.87 25.84 33.91
N CYS A 138 -0.86 25.07 33.47
CA CYS A 138 0.31 24.79 34.30
C CYS A 138 1.61 24.71 33.51
N LEU A 139 2.72 24.96 34.21
CA LEU A 139 4.08 24.66 33.78
C LEU A 139 4.44 23.25 34.25
N CYS A 140 5.01 22.45 33.36
CA CYS A 140 5.31 21.04 33.60
C CYS A 140 6.61 20.59 32.94
N THR A 141 7.01 19.37 33.25
CA THR A 141 8.17 18.66 32.71
C THR A 141 7.75 17.26 32.25
N LEU A 142 8.62 16.58 31.50
CA LEU A 142 8.43 15.17 31.17
C LEU A 142 8.76 14.27 32.37
N GLY A 143 8.12 13.11 32.49
CA GLY A 143 8.50 12.14 33.51
C GLY A 143 7.78 10.81 33.37
N HIS A 144 8.53 9.72 33.17
CA HIS A 144 7.97 8.37 33.06
C HIS A 144 7.49 7.86 34.43
N PRO A 145 6.30 7.23 34.57
CA PRO A 145 5.38 6.78 33.51
C PRO A 145 4.26 7.79 33.17
N ASN A 146 4.37 9.05 33.57
CA ASN A 146 3.30 10.05 33.44
C ASN A 146 3.28 10.72 32.06
N SER A 147 2.11 11.17 31.62
CA SER A 147 1.98 12.03 30.44
C SER A 147 2.78 13.34 30.58
N PHE A 148 2.77 13.94 31.76
CA PHE A 148 3.56 15.10 32.14
C PHE A 148 3.59 15.20 33.68
N VAL A 149 4.54 15.97 34.23
CA VAL A 149 4.67 16.25 35.66
C VAL A 149 4.49 17.75 35.91
N PRO A 150 3.35 18.19 36.49
CA PRO A 150 3.16 19.59 36.88
C PRO A 150 4.23 20.05 37.86
N ARG A 151 4.84 21.21 37.58
CA ARG A 151 5.86 21.84 38.43
C ARG A 151 5.35 23.12 39.07
N TRP A 152 4.51 23.87 38.35
CA TRP A 152 3.94 25.11 38.83
C TRP A 152 2.60 25.40 38.14
N ARG A 153 1.72 26.12 38.82
CA ARG A 153 0.50 26.71 38.26
C ARG A 153 0.26 28.06 38.93
N PRO A 154 -0.42 29.02 38.27
CA PRO A 154 -0.81 30.26 38.93
C PRO A 154 -1.62 29.97 40.21
N PRO A 155 -1.41 30.68 41.34
CA PRO A 155 -2.08 30.36 42.60
C PRO A 155 -3.61 30.50 42.56
N PHE A 156 -4.12 31.32 41.64
CA PHE A 156 -5.56 31.49 41.45
C PHE A 156 -6.22 30.30 40.73
N ILE A 157 -5.45 29.34 40.19
CA ILE A 157 -5.98 28.14 39.57
C ILE A 157 -6.25 27.10 40.66
N SER A 158 -7.51 26.74 40.87
CA SER A 158 -7.92 25.85 41.98
C SER A 158 -7.63 24.39 41.69
N GLY A 159 -7.73 23.94 40.43
CA GLY A 159 -7.56 22.54 40.02
C GLY A 159 -6.92 22.33 38.65
N TYR A 160 -6.38 21.13 38.44
CA TYR A 160 -5.90 20.64 37.14
C TYR A 160 -7.06 19.99 36.38
N ASP A 161 -7.45 20.53 35.23
CA ASP A 161 -8.37 19.89 34.29
C ASP A 161 -8.14 20.36 32.84
N LEU A 162 -8.95 19.92 31.90
CA LEU A 162 -8.75 20.16 30.47
C LEU A 162 -9.36 21.47 29.95
N THR A 163 -9.89 22.33 30.83
CA THR A 163 -10.81 23.41 30.44
C THR A 163 -10.14 24.74 30.11
N ASP A 164 -8.80 24.80 30.10
CA ASP A 164 -8.04 25.99 29.68
C ASP A 164 -8.53 27.26 30.40
N ARG A 165 -8.37 27.28 31.72
CA ARG A 165 -8.95 28.31 32.58
C ARG A 165 -8.38 29.70 32.31
N CYS A 166 -7.05 29.83 32.32
CA CYS A 166 -6.36 31.12 32.18
C CYS A 166 -5.64 31.33 30.84
N HIS A 167 -5.52 30.28 30.02
CA HIS A 167 -4.65 30.24 28.85
C HIS A 167 -3.21 30.65 29.16
N LEU A 168 -2.58 29.87 30.03
CA LEU A 168 -1.14 29.97 30.24
C LEU A 168 -0.45 29.65 28.91
N ASN A 169 0.37 30.57 28.41
CA ASN A 169 0.83 30.54 27.02
C ASN A 169 2.29 30.95 26.81
N GLY A 170 2.97 31.46 27.84
CA GLY A 170 4.36 31.88 27.73
C GLY A 170 5.20 31.47 28.93
N LEU A 171 6.47 31.20 28.66
CA LEU A 171 7.51 30.83 29.60
C LEU A 171 8.76 31.62 29.27
N CYS A 172 9.37 32.23 30.28
CA CYS A 172 10.63 32.94 30.21
C CYS A 172 11.60 32.36 31.21
N LEU A 173 12.80 32.02 30.73
CA LEU A 173 13.91 31.63 31.59
C LEU A 173 14.73 32.87 31.96
N LYS A 174 15.28 32.89 33.18
CA LYS A 174 16.32 33.83 33.61
C LYS A 174 17.37 33.03 34.40
N ASN A 175 18.63 33.16 34.02
CA ASN A 175 19.74 32.37 34.58
C ASN A 175 19.45 30.85 34.53
N ASP A 176 18.97 30.37 33.37
CA ASP A 176 18.60 28.97 33.11
C ASP A 176 17.53 28.40 34.05
N LEU A 177 16.69 29.25 34.65
CA LEU A 177 15.58 28.82 35.50
C LEU A 177 14.25 29.44 35.03
N PRO A 178 13.12 28.70 35.11
CA PRO A 178 11.80 29.26 34.87
C PRO A 178 11.56 30.46 35.79
N LYS A 179 11.37 31.66 35.20
CA LYS A 179 11.25 32.88 35.99
C LYS A 179 9.94 33.64 35.75
N TYR A 180 9.53 33.82 34.51
CA TYR A 180 8.27 34.53 34.22
C TYR A 180 7.34 33.72 33.33
N ALA A 181 6.05 33.90 33.52
CA ALA A 181 5.01 33.32 32.68
C ALA A 181 3.98 34.36 32.27
N THR A 182 3.37 34.17 31.10
CA THR A 182 2.23 34.96 30.65
C THR A 182 0.98 34.10 30.56
N ALA A 183 -0.17 34.71 30.81
CA ALA A 183 -1.48 34.12 30.60
C ALA A 183 -2.41 35.16 29.96
N LEU A 184 -3.43 34.71 29.23
CA LEU A 184 -4.39 35.61 28.58
C LEU A 184 -5.47 36.15 29.54
N GLY A 185 -5.59 35.58 30.74
CA GLY A 185 -6.56 36.02 31.75
C GLY A 185 -6.23 35.58 33.17
N GLU A 186 -6.45 36.45 34.16
CA GLU A 186 -6.47 36.10 35.59
C GLU A 186 -7.84 35.47 35.95
N THR A 187 -8.03 34.20 35.61
CA THR A 187 -9.33 33.52 35.81
C THR A 187 -9.17 32.02 36.09
N ASP A 188 -10.07 31.49 36.93
CA ASP A 188 -10.19 30.08 37.31
C ASP A 188 -11.46 29.43 36.72
N ILE A 189 -12.08 30.08 35.74
CA ILE A 189 -13.28 29.61 35.07
C ILE A 189 -12.88 28.94 33.76
N ALA A 190 -13.50 27.81 33.43
CA ALA A 190 -13.33 27.12 32.14
C ALA A 190 -13.39 28.14 30.98
N ALA A 191 -12.33 28.22 30.19
CA ALA A 191 -12.21 29.16 29.07
C ALA A 191 -12.41 30.65 29.41
N GLY A 192 -12.32 31.06 30.69
CA GLY A 192 -12.75 32.38 31.17
C GLY A 192 -11.98 33.56 30.57
N TRP A 193 -10.72 33.32 30.15
CA TRP A 193 -9.86 34.31 29.49
C TRP A 193 -10.46 34.86 28.19
N ARG A 194 -11.32 34.10 27.50
CA ARG A 194 -11.90 34.50 26.20
C ARG A 194 -12.72 35.79 26.28
N ASN A 195 -13.36 36.04 27.42
CA ASN A 195 -14.23 37.20 27.63
C ASN A 195 -13.44 38.52 27.76
N ASN A 196 -12.18 38.45 28.22
CA ASN A 196 -11.38 39.64 28.49
C ASN A 196 -10.03 39.67 27.76
N LYS A 197 -9.82 38.82 26.74
CA LYS A 197 -8.55 38.66 26.01
C LYS A 197 -7.88 39.96 25.49
N ALA A 198 -8.65 41.03 25.26
CA ALA A 198 -8.14 42.30 24.76
C ALA A 198 -7.31 43.09 25.79
N ASN A 199 -7.55 42.87 27.09
CA ASN A 199 -6.84 43.58 28.18
C ASN A 199 -6.79 42.75 29.49
N GLY A 200 -7.08 41.46 29.44
CA GLY A 200 -7.10 40.56 30.59
C GLY A 200 -5.76 39.88 30.85
N GLY A 201 -4.81 40.01 29.92
CA GLY A 201 -3.53 39.35 29.99
C GLY A 201 -2.68 39.81 31.16
N ILE A 202 -1.88 38.88 31.67
CA ILE A 202 -1.01 39.08 32.82
C ILE A 202 0.41 38.58 32.54
N LEU A 203 1.35 39.14 33.29
CA LEU A 203 2.73 38.67 33.41
C LEU A 203 3.01 38.36 34.88
N MET A 204 3.53 37.18 35.17
CA MET A 204 3.75 36.67 36.53
C MET A 204 5.20 36.27 36.77
N ASP A 205 5.68 36.48 37.99
CA ASP A 205 6.88 35.83 38.51
C ASP A 205 6.51 34.44 39.04
N ILE A 206 7.16 33.41 38.53
CA ILE A 206 6.87 32.00 38.87
C ILE A 206 7.29 31.68 40.30
N GLU A 207 8.38 32.29 40.78
CA GLU A 207 8.97 31.98 42.09
C GLU A 207 8.19 32.64 43.22
N THR A 208 7.85 33.93 43.06
CA THR A 208 7.12 34.68 44.10
C THR A 208 5.61 34.59 43.94
N ASN A 209 5.13 34.07 42.81
CA ASN A 209 3.74 34.08 42.37
C ASN A 209 3.13 35.48 42.19
N GLU A 210 3.96 36.53 42.16
CA GLU A 210 3.48 37.89 42.00
C GLU A 210 3.01 38.17 40.56
N ILE A 211 1.83 38.78 40.41
CA ILE A 211 1.39 39.35 39.14
C ILE A 211 2.06 40.72 38.95
N LEU A 212 3.08 40.75 38.10
CA LEU A 212 3.91 41.92 37.81
C LEU A 212 3.17 42.93 36.93
N MET A 213 2.35 42.46 35.99
CA MET A 213 1.56 43.29 35.10
C MET A 213 0.17 42.72 34.86
N ARG A 214 -0.80 43.61 34.64
CA ARG A 214 -2.17 43.34 34.20
C ARG A 214 -2.50 44.27 33.05
N GLY A 215 -3.61 44.02 32.35
CA GLY A 215 -4.02 44.91 31.26
C GLY A 215 -3.42 44.57 29.91
N LEU A 216 -2.62 43.49 29.81
CA LEU A 216 -1.89 43.16 28.60
C LEU A 216 -2.83 42.60 27.53
N SER A 217 -2.65 43.02 26.28
CA SER A 217 -3.42 42.53 25.14
C SER A 217 -2.78 41.28 24.54
N MET A 218 -3.30 40.11 24.94
CA MET A 218 -2.80 38.79 24.57
C MET A 218 -1.26 38.65 24.63
N PRO A 219 -0.64 38.72 25.83
CA PRO A 219 0.82 38.66 25.95
C PRO A 219 1.36 37.27 25.58
N HIS A 220 2.35 37.19 24.69
CA HIS A 220 2.98 35.95 24.26
C HIS A 220 4.51 35.98 24.41
N SER A 221 5.09 34.78 24.51
CA SER A 221 6.52 34.49 24.41
C SER A 221 7.43 35.49 25.14
N PRO A 222 7.29 35.61 26.49
CA PRO A 222 8.20 36.42 27.26
C PRO A 222 9.63 35.85 27.17
N ARG A 223 10.64 36.72 27.07
CA ARG A 223 12.06 36.34 26.98
C ARG A 223 12.95 37.28 27.80
N TRP A 224 13.89 36.73 28.55
CA TRP A 224 14.95 37.50 29.18
C TRP A 224 16.14 37.54 28.22
N TYR A 225 16.46 38.72 27.70
CA TYR A 225 17.53 38.86 26.71
C TYR A 225 18.22 40.23 26.87
N GLN A 226 19.55 40.21 26.89
CA GLN A 226 20.40 41.39 27.15
C GLN A 226 19.99 42.15 28.44
N GLU A 227 19.81 41.43 29.55
CA GLU A 227 19.40 41.99 30.85
C GLU A 227 18.05 42.73 30.84
N GLN A 228 17.18 42.43 29.87
CA GLN A 228 15.85 43.01 29.76
C GLN A 228 14.80 41.93 29.59
N LEU A 229 13.59 42.19 30.10
CA LEU A 229 12.43 41.34 29.86
C LEU A 229 11.65 41.87 28.65
N TRP A 230 11.52 41.02 27.65
CA TRP A 230 10.78 41.26 26.41
C TRP A 230 9.52 40.42 26.40
N LEU A 231 8.48 40.89 25.72
CA LEU A 231 7.30 40.09 25.38
C LEU A 231 6.65 40.59 24.09
N LEU A 232 5.81 39.75 23.50
CA LEU A 232 4.95 40.12 22.41
C LEU A 232 3.58 40.54 22.96
N GLU A 233 3.12 41.73 22.59
CA GLU A 233 1.75 42.16 22.88
C GLU A 233 0.88 41.90 21.64
N SER A 234 0.48 40.64 21.47
CA SER A 234 -0.02 40.11 20.20
C SER A 234 -1.33 40.72 19.75
N GLY A 235 -2.22 41.07 20.68
CA GLY A 235 -3.47 41.76 20.34
C GLY A 235 -3.26 43.20 19.86
N ASN A 236 -2.06 43.74 20.05
CA ASN A 236 -1.62 45.06 19.57
C ASN A 236 -0.55 44.97 18.47
N GLY A 237 -0.14 43.77 18.06
CA GLY A 237 0.88 43.52 17.04
C GLY A 237 2.23 44.15 17.36
N SER A 238 2.67 44.13 18.63
CA SER A 238 3.92 44.80 19.04
C SER A 238 4.96 43.86 19.65
N LEU A 239 6.23 44.21 19.42
CA LEU A 239 7.33 43.85 20.30
C LEU A 239 7.44 44.89 21.40
N ALA A 240 7.54 44.45 22.64
CA ALA A 240 7.65 45.34 23.77
C ALA A 240 8.66 44.88 24.82
N LYS A 241 9.14 45.87 25.57
CA LYS A 241 10.01 45.71 26.73
C LYS A 241 9.22 45.97 28.00
N VAL A 242 9.46 45.18 29.03
CA VAL A 242 8.84 45.32 30.34
C VAL A 242 9.79 46.08 31.26
N ASN A 243 9.37 47.26 31.70
CA ASN A 243 10.03 47.96 32.80
C ASN A 243 9.46 47.43 34.13
N LEU A 244 10.20 46.54 34.79
CA LEU A 244 9.79 45.91 36.04
C LEU A 244 9.65 46.90 37.21
N ASN A 245 10.44 47.97 37.22
CA ASN A 245 10.41 48.99 38.28
C ASN A 245 9.14 49.84 38.19
N GLU A 246 8.77 50.26 36.96
CA GLU A 246 7.57 51.05 36.72
C GLU A 246 6.30 50.22 36.49
N ARG A 247 6.45 48.90 36.32
CA ARG A 247 5.39 47.97 35.88
C ARG A 247 4.68 48.46 34.62
N LYS A 248 5.47 48.95 33.65
CA LYS A 248 4.98 49.48 32.37
C LYS A 248 5.53 48.71 31.19
N LEU A 249 4.73 48.68 30.14
CA LEU A 249 5.10 48.12 28.86
C LEU A 249 5.58 49.25 27.93
N GLU A 250 6.80 49.14 27.42
CA GLU A 250 7.36 50.05 26.43
C GLU A 250 7.32 49.37 25.06
N THR A 251 6.52 49.90 24.13
CA THR A 251 6.46 49.37 22.76
C THR A 251 7.72 49.79 22.01
N ILE A 252 8.47 48.80 21.52
CA ILE A 252 9.71 49.02 20.77
C ILE A 252 9.44 48.99 19.27
N ALA A 253 8.59 48.08 18.80
CA ALA A 253 8.22 48.00 17.39
C ALA A 253 6.75 47.63 17.21
N LYS A 254 6.12 48.21 16.19
CA LYS A 254 4.80 47.80 15.68
C LYS A 254 4.98 46.97 14.42
N LEU A 255 4.31 45.82 14.37
CA LEU A 255 4.41 44.84 13.32
C LEU A 255 3.04 44.66 12.64
N PRO A 256 3.02 44.30 11.34
CA PRO A 256 1.79 44.33 10.55
C PRO A 256 0.93 43.05 10.69
N GLY A 257 0.95 42.38 11.85
CA GLY A 257 0.23 41.13 12.05
C GLY A 257 0.15 40.70 13.52
N PHE A 258 -0.54 39.58 13.77
CA PHE A 258 -0.64 39.00 15.11
C PHE A 258 0.70 38.35 15.49
N THR A 259 1.42 38.94 16.42
CA THR A 259 2.77 38.49 16.80
C THR A 259 2.71 37.21 17.63
N ARG A 260 3.55 36.23 17.33
CA ARG A 260 3.64 34.98 18.07
C ARG A 260 4.98 34.28 17.83
N GLY A 261 5.60 33.78 18.89
CA GLY A 261 6.96 33.26 18.82
C GLY A 261 7.98 34.37 18.65
N ILE A 262 8.99 34.37 19.51
CA ILE A 262 10.13 35.27 19.40
C ILE A 262 11.39 34.57 19.89
N ASP A 263 12.47 34.84 19.17
CA ASP A 263 13.82 34.52 19.62
C ASP A 263 14.79 35.61 19.17
N PHE A 264 15.99 35.62 19.76
CA PHE A 264 16.96 36.71 19.58
C PHE A 264 18.34 36.19 19.16
N TRP A 265 19.04 36.99 18.36
CA TRP A 265 20.46 36.79 18.10
C TRP A 265 21.15 38.13 17.84
N GLY A 266 22.23 38.41 18.57
CA GLY A 266 22.86 39.72 18.56
C GLY A 266 21.85 40.82 18.93
N ASN A 267 21.69 41.82 18.06
CA ASN A 267 20.74 42.93 18.25
C ASN A 267 19.44 42.74 17.46
N LEU A 268 19.13 41.51 17.03
CA LEU A 268 17.96 41.21 16.21
C LEU A 268 16.97 40.34 16.98
N ALA A 269 15.69 40.68 16.87
CA ALA A 269 14.57 39.84 17.25
C ALA A 269 13.94 39.22 15.99
N PHE A 270 13.73 37.91 16.01
CA PHE A 270 13.02 37.16 14.97
C PHE A 270 11.63 36.83 15.49
N ILE A 271 10.61 37.41 14.86
CA ILE A 271 9.24 37.42 15.37
C ILE A 271 8.31 36.79 14.35
N GLY A 272 7.56 35.78 14.77
CA GLY A 272 6.52 35.18 13.94
C GLY A 272 5.28 36.06 13.89
N LEU A 273 4.64 36.13 12.72
CA LEU A 273 3.36 36.80 12.50
C LEU A 273 2.35 35.80 11.94
N SER A 274 1.13 35.86 12.46
CA SER A 274 -0.02 35.08 11.99
C SER A 274 -1.09 35.97 11.38
N GLN A 275 -1.85 35.43 10.42
CA GLN A 275 -2.99 36.14 9.85
C GLN A 275 -4.07 36.34 10.91
N VAL A 276 -4.57 37.56 11.02
CA VAL A 276 -5.74 37.87 11.85
C VAL A 276 -6.98 37.36 11.10
N ARG A 277 -7.68 36.38 11.67
CA ARG A 277 -8.94 35.85 11.11
C ARG A 277 -10.14 36.45 11.83
N GLU A 278 -11.24 36.67 11.12
CA GLU A 278 -12.57 36.94 11.71
C GLU A 278 -13.14 35.67 12.36
N THR A 279 -12.53 35.20 13.44
CA THR A 279 -13.07 34.14 14.29
C THR A 279 -13.44 34.71 15.66
N ALA A 280 -14.26 33.99 16.41
CA ALA A 280 -14.69 34.39 17.77
C ALA A 280 -13.51 34.73 18.71
N VAL A 281 -12.31 34.20 18.44
CA VAL A 281 -11.09 34.48 19.22
C VAL A 281 -10.54 35.89 18.95
N PHE A 282 -10.72 36.48 17.78
CA PHE A 282 -10.13 37.80 17.47
C PHE A 282 -11.10 38.98 17.57
N THR A 283 -12.41 38.72 17.66
CA THR A 283 -13.43 39.77 17.77
C THR A 283 -13.12 40.76 18.90
N GLY A 284 -13.07 42.06 18.56
CA GLY A 284 -12.91 43.17 19.52
C GLY A 284 -11.46 43.63 19.79
N MET A 285 -10.45 43.15 19.05
CA MET A 285 -9.04 43.51 19.28
C MET A 285 -8.52 44.60 18.34
N PRO A 286 -7.62 45.51 18.76
CA PRO A 286 -7.06 46.56 17.91
C PRO A 286 -6.42 46.04 16.62
N ILE A 287 -5.77 44.88 16.66
CA ILE A 287 -5.11 44.27 15.51
C ILE A 287 -6.08 43.85 14.38
N THR A 288 -7.38 43.70 14.65
CA THR A 288 -8.38 43.36 13.62
C THR A 288 -8.74 44.53 12.71
N GLN A 289 -8.21 45.73 12.97
CA GLN A 289 -8.37 46.90 12.10
C GLN A 289 -7.37 46.92 10.93
N LEU A 290 -6.39 46.02 10.91
CA LEU A 290 -5.44 45.89 9.80
C LEU A 290 -6.12 45.27 8.57
N GLN A 291 -5.92 45.88 7.40
CA GLN A 291 -6.50 45.43 6.12
C GLN A 291 -5.77 44.23 5.50
N GLU A 292 -4.50 43.98 5.86
CA GLU A 292 -3.67 42.95 5.23
C GLU A 292 -3.56 41.67 6.08
N ARG A 293 -3.71 40.51 5.44
CA ARG A 293 -3.56 39.18 6.06
C ARG A 293 -2.12 38.69 5.93
N ILE A 294 -1.26 39.08 6.87
CA ILE A 294 0.18 38.79 6.81
C ILE A 294 0.56 37.60 7.70
N CYS A 295 1.35 36.68 7.17
CA CYS A 295 1.94 35.56 7.90
C CYS A 295 3.41 35.38 7.53
N GLY A 296 4.29 35.12 8.50
CA GLY A 296 5.71 34.86 8.27
C GLY A 296 6.61 35.33 9.40
N VAL A 297 7.89 35.59 9.12
CA VAL A 297 8.90 35.96 10.13
C VAL A 297 9.47 37.34 9.84
N TRP A 298 9.43 38.23 10.84
CA TRP A 298 9.94 39.59 10.78
C TRP A 298 11.20 39.72 11.63
N VAL A 299 12.17 40.48 11.11
CA VAL A 299 13.45 40.75 11.78
C VAL A 299 13.47 42.21 12.22
N VAL A 300 13.50 42.43 13.53
CA VAL A 300 13.50 43.76 14.14
C VAL A 300 14.85 44.03 14.80
N ASN A 301 15.45 45.19 14.53
CA ASN A 301 16.58 45.67 15.30
C ASN A 301 16.09 46.19 16.65
N ILE A 302 16.49 45.54 17.74
CA ILE A 302 15.96 45.82 19.09
C ILE A 302 16.44 47.16 19.67
N LEU A 303 17.48 47.76 19.08
CA LEU A 303 17.99 49.07 19.49
C LEU A 303 17.23 50.23 18.87
N THR A 304 16.76 50.07 17.62
CA THR A 304 16.08 51.13 16.85
C THR A 304 14.58 50.92 16.74
N GLY A 305 14.08 49.69 16.93
CA GLY A 305 12.69 49.31 16.67
C GLY A 305 12.36 49.11 15.20
N GLU A 306 13.33 49.25 14.29
CA GLU A 306 13.10 49.15 12.85
C GLU A 306 13.00 47.69 12.40
N THR A 307 12.04 47.40 11.51
CA THR A 307 12.01 46.14 10.76
C THR A 307 13.05 46.21 9.65
N ILE A 308 14.06 45.34 9.70
CA ILE A 308 15.15 45.33 8.73
C ILE A 308 15.01 44.24 7.66
N ALA A 309 14.27 43.17 7.93
CA ALA A 309 14.04 42.09 6.98
C ALA A 309 12.74 41.34 7.31
N PHE A 310 12.20 40.61 6.33
CA PHE A 310 11.08 39.70 6.54
C PHE A 310 11.09 38.54 5.56
N LEU A 311 10.40 37.46 5.93
CA LEU A 311 9.86 36.45 5.05
C LEU A 311 8.35 36.38 5.26
N ARG A 312 7.58 36.43 4.18
CA ARG A 312 6.12 36.36 4.17
C ARG A 312 5.68 35.13 3.38
N PHE A 313 4.79 34.33 3.95
CA PHE A 313 4.11 33.26 3.24
C PHE A 313 2.93 33.84 2.44
N GLU A 314 2.86 33.50 1.15
CA GLU A 314 1.78 33.92 0.26
C GLU A 314 0.69 32.86 0.14
N GLU A 315 1.07 31.58 0.24
CA GLU A 315 0.15 30.45 0.12
C GLU A 315 0.48 29.32 1.12
N GLY A 316 -0.56 28.60 1.54
CA GLY A 316 -0.50 27.38 2.36
C GLY A 316 -0.11 27.52 3.84
N VAL A 317 0.56 28.61 4.25
CA VAL A 317 0.85 28.92 5.66
C VAL A 317 0.18 30.23 6.06
N GLN A 318 -0.71 30.17 7.05
CA GLN A 318 -1.49 31.32 7.52
C GLN A 318 -1.22 31.66 8.99
N GLU A 319 -0.41 30.85 9.68
CA GLU A 319 -0.14 30.98 11.11
C GLU A 319 1.31 30.55 11.38
N ILE A 320 1.98 31.33 12.23
CA ILE A 320 3.26 31.00 12.85
C ILE A 320 3.02 30.87 14.35
N PHE A 321 3.41 29.71 14.89
CA PHE A 321 3.16 29.38 16.29
C PHE A 321 4.36 29.70 17.18
N SER A 322 5.54 29.20 16.83
CA SER A 322 6.80 29.46 17.53
C SER A 322 7.92 29.71 16.54
N VAL A 323 8.91 30.48 16.96
CA VAL A 323 10.15 30.78 16.22
C VAL A 323 11.31 30.49 17.17
N ALA A 324 12.30 29.73 16.69
CA ALA A 324 13.54 29.50 17.41
C ALA A 324 14.74 29.70 16.48
N VAL A 325 15.81 30.28 17.01
CA VAL A 325 17.10 30.44 16.34
C VAL A 325 17.94 29.17 16.58
N LEU A 326 18.55 28.64 15.52
CA LEU A 326 19.59 27.62 15.63
C LEU A 326 20.98 28.28 15.58
N PRO A 327 21.68 28.36 16.72
CA PRO A 327 22.96 29.05 16.78
C PRO A 327 24.07 28.24 16.11
N ASN A 328 24.90 28.93 15.31
CA ASN A 328 26.06 28.36 14.62
C ASN A 328 25.72 27.21 13.66
N ILE A 329 24.52 27.23 13.06
CA ILE A 329 24.02 26.22 12.13
C ILE A 329 23.37 26.93 10.94
N ARG A 330 23.94 26.77 9.75
CA ARG A 330 23.52 27.46 8.53
C ARG A 330 22.54 26.62 7.72
N PHE A 331 22.76 25.31 7.63
CA PHE A 331 22.01 24.43 6.74
C PHE A 331 21.60 23.14 7.46
N PRO A 332 20.70 23.21 8.45
CA PRO A 332 20.26 22.04 9.19
C PRO A 332 19.27 21.21 8.40
N GLU A 333 19.28 19.91 8.67
CA GLU A 333 18.23 18.98 8.30
C GLU A 333 17.52 18.45 9.54
N ILE A 334 16.19 18.28 9.47
CA ILE A 334 15.39 17.66 10.53
C ILE A 334 14.70 16.46 9.91
N ILE A 335 15.01 15.26 10.38
CA ILE A 335 14.43 14.02 9.86
C ILE A 335 13.09 13.77 10.58
N GLU A 336 12.01 13.54 9.81
CA GLU A 336 10.71 13.11 10.34
C GLU A 336 10.77 11.65 10.82
N TRP A 337 10.11 10.74 10.11
CA TRP A 337 10.20 9.30 10.31
C TRP A 337 10.75 8.66 9.05
N ASP A 338 12.04 8.31 9.08
CA ASP A 338 12.73 7.64 7.98
C ASP A 338 13.27 6.30 8.49
N GLU A 339 12.60 5.20 8.14
CA GLU A 339 12.95 3.86 8.63
C GLU A 339 14.37 3.46 8.26
N ASN A 340 14.86 3.85 7.08
CA ASN A 340 16.17 3.47 6.59
C ASN A 340 17.27 4.22 7.35
N LEU A 341 17.11 5.54 7.51
CA LEU A 341 18.06 6.34 8.29
C LEU A 341 18.03 5.92 9.76
N LEU A 342 16.86 5.68 10.34
CA LEU A 342 16.73 5.27 11.74
C LEU A 342 17.28 3.87 12.00
N ALA A 343 17.10 2.92 11.08
CA ALA A 343 17.65 1.56 11.19
C ALA A 343 19.17 1.50 11.03
N SER A 344 19.79 2.52 10.41
CA SER A 344 21.22 2.53 10.10
C SER A 344 22.03 3.59 10.84
N SER A 345 21.38 4.46 11.60
CA SER A 345 22.01 5.60 12.29
C SER A 345 21.93 5.45 13.81
N TYR A 346 23.07 5.09 14.40
CA TYR A 346 23.22 4.86 15.83
C TYR A 346 23.90 6.06 16.49
N VAL A 347 23.45 6.41 17.70
CA VAL A 347 24.14 7.35 18.58
C VAL A 347 24.55 6.56 19.81
N LEU A 348 25.85 6.51 20.08
CA LEU A 348 26.43 5.78 21.18
C LEU A 348 27.20 6.76 22.08
N PRO A 349 27.31 6.47 23.40
CA PRO A 349 28.27 7.16 24.25
C PRO A 349 29.69 7.03 23.69
N ASP A 350 30.54 8.03 23.96
CA ASP A 350 31.90 8.09 23.41
C ASP A 350 32.72 6.85 23.73
N GLU A 351 32.56 6.27 24.93
CA GLU A 351 33.27 5.05 25.32
C GLU A 351 32.84 3.83 24.49
N ALA A 352 31.53 3.71 24.22
CA ALA A 352 31.00 2.63 23.37
C ALA A 352 31.37 2.85 21.91
N LEU A 353 31.39 4.10 21.44
CA LEU A 353 31.80 4.45 20.08
C LEU A 353 33.26 4.05 19.83
N ALA A 354 34.15 4.25 20.82
CA ALA A 354 35.55 3.84 20.74
C ALA A 354 35.74 2.32 20.60
N GLU A 355 34.78 1.52 21.04
CA GLU A 355 34.79 0.05 20.92
C GLU A 355 34.03 -0.45 19.68
N THR A 356 33.44 0.43 18.87
CA THR A 356 32.71 0.00 17.67
C THR A 356 33.66 -0.62 16.65
N VAL A 357 33.44 -1.91 16.37
CA VAL A 357 34.13 -2.62 15.30
C VAL A 357 33.32 -2.44 14.02
N GLN A 358 33.93 -1.89 12.98
CA GLN A 358 33.33 -1.91 11.66
C GLN A 358 33.18 -3.37 11.22
N PRO A 359 31.97 -3.85 10.84
CA PRO A 359 31.82 -5.19 10.32
C PRO A 359 32.83 -5.40 9.19
N ALA A 360 33.46 -6.58 9.14
CA ALA A 360 34.36 -6.93 8.05
C ALA A 360 33.66 -6.57 6.73
N SER A 361 34.36 -5.86 5.84
CA SER A 361 33.73 -5.21 4.68
C SER A 361 32.89 -6.15 3.81
N GLU A 362 33.20 -7.45 3.84
CA GLU A 362 32.48 -8.52 3.16
C GLU A 362 31.07 -8.76 3.71
N ILE A 363 30.86 -8.67 5.03
CA ILE A 363 29.52 -8.81 5.64
C ILE A 363 28.63 -7.65 5.21
N ALA A 364 29.12 -6.42 5.31
CA ALA A 364 28.37 -5.23 4.89
C ALA A 364 28.04 -5.25 3.38
N LYS A 365 28.99 -5.69 2.54
CA LYS A 365 28.75 -5.90 1.10
C LYS A 365 27.71 -7.00 0.85
N SER A 366 27.79 -8.12 1.58
CA SER A 366 26.82 -9.22 1.44
C SER A 366 25.39 -8.79 1.79
N GLU A 367 25.22 -7.96 2.83
CA GLU A 367 23.91 -7.42 3.19
C GLU A 367 23.37 -6.49 2.10
N THR A 368 24.25 -5.67 1.53
CA THR A 368 23.90 -4.76 0.43
C THR A 368 23.36 -5.54 -0.78
N HIS A 369 24.03 -6.63 -1.16
CA HIS A 369 23.58 -7.51 -2.24
C HIS A 369 22.24 -8.19 -1.91
N LEU A 370 22.04 -8.64 -0.67
CA LEU A 370 20.77 -9.23 -0.24
C LEU A 370 19.61 -8.23 -0.37
N ILE A 371 19.80 -6.98 0.09
CA ILE A 371 18.78 -5.93 0.03
C ILE A 371 18.43 -5.60 -1.43
N LYS A 372 19.45 -5.42 -2.29
CA LYS A 372 19.24 -5.19 -3.73
C LYS A 372 18.49 -6.35 -4.39
N GLY A 373 18.87 -7.58 -4.08
CA GLY A 373 18.18 -8.77 -4.58
C GLY A 373 16.71 -8.79 -4.20
N ASN A 374 16.39 -8.48 -2.94
CA ASN A 374 15.01 -8.36 -2.47
C ASN A 374 14.24 -7.25 -3.19
N GLN A 375 14.86 -6.09 -3.41
CA GLN A 375 14.23 -5.00 -4.14
C GLN A 375 13.92 -5.41 -5.59
N PHE A 376 14.89 -5.97 -6.32
CA PHE A 376 14.66 -6.44 -7.68
C PHE A 376 13.59 -7.52 -7.77
N TYR A 377 13.53 -8.43 -6.80
CA TYR A 377 12.48 -9.45 -6.73
C TYR A 377 11.09 -8.81 -6.59
N GLN A 378 10.92 -7.82 -5.71
CA GLN A 378 9.64 -7.10 -5.56
C GLN A 378 9.26 -6.30 -6.82
N GLU A 379 10.24 -5.81 -7.57
CA GLU A 379 10.03 -5.16 -8.87
C GLU A 379 9.76 -6.15 -10.03
N GLY A 380 9.80 -7.46 -9.79
CA GLY A 380 9.63 -8.50 -10.81
C GLY A 380 10.85 -8.72 -11.71
N LYS A 381 11.99 -8.10 -11.39
CA LYS A 381 13.27 -8.23 -12.11
C LYS A 381 14.04 -9.47 -11.64
N LEU A 382 13.51 -10.64 -12.00
CA LEU A 382 13.97 -11.92 -11.46
C LEU A 382 15.44 -12.23 -11.79
N VAL A 383 15.92 -11.87 -12.98
CA VAL A 383 17.30 -12.15 -13.41
C VAL A 383 18.30 -11.33 -12.58
N GLU A 384 18.01 -10.06 -12.37
CA GLU A 384 18.81 -9.15 -11.55
C GLU A 384 18.77 -9.57 -10.07
N ALA A 385 17.61 -9.99 -9.56
CA ALA A 385 17.48 -10.51 -8.20
C ALA A 385 18.36 -11.76 -7.98
N ILE A 386 18.32 -12.72 -8.92
CA ILE A 386 19.15 -13.93 -8.89
C ILE A 386 20.64 -13.57 -8.86
N ALA A 387 21.08 -12.62 -9.69
CA ALA A 387 22.47 -12.20 -9.75
C ALA A 387 22.94 -11.59 -8.41
N GLU A 388 22.14 -10.70 -7.81
CA GLU A 388 22.46 -10.10 -6.51
C GLU A 388 22.51 -11.14 -5.39
N TYR A 389 21.59 -12.10 -5.35
CA TYR A 389 21.64 -13.19 -4.36
C TYR A 389 22.88 -14.09 -4.55
N GLN A 390 23.32 -14.31 -5.79
CA GLN A 390 24.55 -15.05 -6.05
C GLN A 390 25.80 -14.27 -5.57
N GLU A 391 25.87 -12.96 -5.78
CA GLU A 391 26.95 -12.12 -5.23
C GLU A 391 26.93 -12.10 -3.70
N CYS A 392 25.75 -12.03 -3.09
CA CYS A 392 25.59 -12.17 -1.63
C CYS A 392 26.19 -13.50 -1.12
N LEU A 393 25.88 -14.62 -1.78
CA LEU A 393 26.35 -15.94 -1.39
C LEU A 393 27.83 -16.21 -1.74
N LYS A 394 28.45 -15.45 -2.64
CA LYS A 394 29.92 -15.49 -2.82
C LYS A 394 30.64 -14.92 -1.61
N LEU A 395 30.07 -13.91 -0.96
CA LEU A 395 30.62 -13.25 0.23
C LEU A 395 30.25 -13.99 1.52
N GLN A 396 29.04 -14.54 1.59
CA GLN A 396 28.57 -15.38 2.71
C GLN A 396 27.91 -16.66 2.18
N PRO A 397 28.69 -17.72 1.94
CA PRO A 397 28.17 -18.99 1.41
C PRO A 397 27.14 -19.68 2.29
N ASP A 398 27.10 -19.40 3.59
CA ASP A 398 26.23 -20.06 4.57
C ASP A 398 24.99 -19.24 4.95
N LEU A 399 24.73 -18.12 4.27
CA LEU A 399 23.58 -17.25 4.58
C LEU A 399 22.25 -17.89 4.11
N THR A 400 21.58 -18.62 5.00
CA THR A 400 20.37 -19.40 4.65
C THR A 400 19.25 -18.57 4.04
N ARG A 401 18.98 -17.35 4.56
CA ARG A 401 17.96 -16.45 3.97
C ARG A 401 18.26 -16.07 2.51
N ALA A 402 19.53 -15.89 2.15
CA ALA A 402 19.92 -15.58 0.77
C ALA A 402 19.75 -16.82 -0.14
N LYS A 403 20.07 -18.02 0.38
CA LYS A 403 19.78 -19.29 -0.33
C LYS A 403 18.28 -19.48 -0.55
N TYR A 404 17.46 -19.25 0.46
CA TYR A 404 16.00 -19.35 0.34
C TYR A 404 15.47 -18.38 -0.73
N ASN A 405 15.84 -17.10 -0.65
CA ASN A 405 15.41 -16.10 -1.62
C ASN A 405 15.89 -16.41 -3.05
N LEU A 406 17.13 -16.90 -3.21
CA LEU A 406 17.63 -17.40 -4.49
C LEU A 406 16.79 -18.57 -5.01
N GLY A 407 16.46 -19.54 -4.15
CA GLY A 407 15.64 -20.69 -4.50
C GLY A 407 14.24 -20.30 -5.01
N VAL A 408 13.59 -19.36 -4.33
CA VAL A 408 12.29 -18.81 -4.75
C VAL A 408 12.42 -18.07 -6.09
N ALA A 409 13.40 -17.16 -6.21
CA ALA A 409 13.60 -16.40 -7.45
C ALA A 409 13.92 -17.28 -8.66
N LEU A 410 14.71 -18.36 -8.47
CA LEU A 410 14.96 -19.37 -9.49
C LEU A 410 13.67 -20.09 -9.91
N GLY A 411 12.81 -20.44 -8.95
CA GLY A 411 11.52 -21.09 -9.20
C GLY A 411 10.58 -20.20 -10.01
N ASP A 412 10.46 -18.93 -9.63
CA ASP A 412 9.64 -17.95 -10.36
C ASP A 412 10.21 -17.65 -11.75
N ASN A 413 11.52 -17.73 -11.92
CA ASN A 413 12.21 -17.64 -13.21
C ASN A 413 12.21 -18.97 -14.00
N GLN A 414 11.42 -19.96 -13.57
CA GLN A 414 11.24 -21.27 -14.22
C GLN A 414 12.52 -22.13 -14.32
N GLN A 415 13.53 -21.84 -13.50
CA GLN A 415 14.76 -22.63 -13.36
C GLN A 415 14.60 -23.68 -12.26
N TYR A 416 13.66 -24.60 -12.46
CA TYR A 416 13.15 -25.48 -11.39
C TYR A 416 14.21 -26.43 -10.81
N GLU A 417 15.11 -27.00 -11.63
CA GLU A 417 16.20 -27.85 -11.14
C GLU A 417 17.16 -27.08 -10.22
N ALA A 418 17.50 -25.86 -10.61
CA ALA A 418 18.37 -25.00 -9.80
C ALA A 418 17.67 -24.61 -8.49
N ALA A 419 16.39 -24.25 -8.55
CA ALA A 419 15.56 -23.94 -7.39
C ALA A 419 15.50 -25.14 -6.41
N ILE A 420 15.23 -26.35 -6.91
CA ILE A 420 15.21 -27.59 -6.12
C ILE A 420 16.53 -27.80 -5.39
N ASN A 421 17.66 -27.69 -6.10
CA ASN A 421 18.99 -27.91 -5.51
C ASN A 421 19.29 -26.92 -4.38
N VAL A 422 18.93 -25.64 -4.55
CA VAL A 422 19.17 -24.60 -3.55
C VAL A 422 18.21 -24.77 -2.35
N LEU A 423 16.93 -25.00 -2.58
CA LEU A 423 15.92 -25.16 -1.52
C LEU A 423 16.16 -26.44 -0.69
N GLN A 424 16.67 -27.51 -1.30
CA GLN A 424 17.13 -28.68 -0.55
C GLN A 424 18.28 -28.35 0.41
N GLN A 425 19.18 -27.42 0.05
CA GLN A 425 20.24 -26.99 0.97
C GLN A 425 19.66 -26.19 2.14
N VAL A 426 18.66 -25.33 1.89
CA VAL A 426 17.95 -24.60 2.95
C VAL A 426 17.33 -25.57 3.94
N ILE A 427 16.58 -26.57 3.46
CA ILE A 427 15.91 -27.58 4.31
C ILE A 427 16.91 -28.46 5.07
N ARG A 428 18.12 -28.72 4.55
CA ARG A 428 19.15 -29.45 5.30
C ARG A 428 19.63 -28.66 6.52
N THR A 429 19.65 -27.33 6.45
CA THR A 429 20.07 -26.44 7.54
C THR A 429 18.90 -26.09 8.46
N GLU A 430 17.72 -25.87 7.90
CA GLU A 430 16.48 -25.49 8.59
C GLU A 430 15.34 -26.47 8.20
N PRO A 431 15.30 -27.68 8.81
CA PRO A 431 14.30 -28.69 8.46
C PRO A 431 12.87 -28.31 8.80
N ASP A 432 12.68 -27.33 9.69
CA ASP A 432 11.39 -26.80 10.15
C ASP A 432 10.93 -25.56 9.36
N ASN A 433 11.60 -25.22 8.27
CA ASN A 433 11.24 -24.09 7.41
C ASN A 433 10.07 -24.45 6.47
N ALA A 434 8.84 -24.16 6.92
CA ALA A 434 7.62 -24.42 6.16
C ALA A 434 7.59 -23.73 4.78
N ASP A 435 8.08 -22.49 4.68
CA ASP A 435 8.12 -21.71 3.45
C ASP A 435 9.06 -22.34 2.41
N ALA A 436 10.22 -22.85 2.83
CA ALA A 436 11.16 -23.58 1.98
C ALA A 436 10.55 -24.89 1.48
N HIS A 437 9.82 -25.62 2.32
CA HIS A 437 9.08 -26.82 1.92
C HIS A 437 8.01 -26.53 0.86
N ASN A 438 7.19 -25.49 1.05
CA ASN A 438 6.18 -25.07 0.07
C ASN A 438 6.84 -24.65 -1.27
N SER A 439 7.95 -23.92 -1.22
CA SER A 439 8.67 -23.47 -2.42
C SER A 439 9.32 -24.64 -3.18
N LEU A 440 9.87 -25.61 -2.45
CA LEU A 440 10.44 -26.82 -3.03
C LEU A 440 9.35 -27.68 -3.68
N ALA A 441 8.22 -27.85 -2.99
CA ALA A 441 7.06 -28.56 -3.51
C ALA A 441 6.53 -27.92 -4.80
N TYR A 442 6.47 -26.58 -4.86
CA TYR A 442 6.10 -25.85 -6.07
C TYR A 442 7.01 -26.17 -7.24
N ALA A 443 8.33 -26.14 -7.04
CA ALA A 443 9.29 -26.47 -8.09
C ALA A 443 9.12 -27.93 -8.59
N TYR A 444 8.92 -28.90 -7.69
CA TYR A 444 8.59 -30.28 -8.08
C TYR A 444 7.27 -30.38 -8.85
N SER A 445 6.24 -29.66 -8.42
CA SER A 445 4.94 -29.65 -9.10
C SER A 445 5.05 -29.08 -10.52
N GLN A 446 5.87 -28.05 -10.73
CA GLN A 446 6.09 -27.48 -12.07
C GLN A 446 6.85 -28.44 -13.01
N LYS A 447 7.68 -29.32 -12.45
CA LYS A 447 8.35 -30.40 -13.17
C LYS A 447 7.48 -31.64 -13.44
N GLY A 448 6.26 -31.70 -12.89
CA GLY A 448 5.41 -32.88 -12.95
C GLY A 448 5.82 -33.99 -11.97
N GLU A 449 6.74 -33.75 -11.05
CA GLU A 449 7.12 -34.70 -9.99
C GLU A 449 6.11 -34.64 -8.82
N LEU A 450 4.84 -34.99 -9.10
CA LEU A 450 3.70 -34.72 -8.20
C LEU A 450 3.83 -35.41 -6.83
N ALA A 451 4.36 -36.62 -6.78
CA ALA A 451 4.55 -37.35 -5.52
C ALA A 451 5.53 -36.63 -4.57
N ALA A 452 6.62 -36.09 -5.11
CA ALA A 452 7.57 -35.29 -4.33
C ALA A 452 6.96 -33.95 -3.90
N ALA A 453 6.19 -33.32 -4.78
CA ALA A 453 5.47 -32.09 -4.46
C ALA A 453 4.46 -32.29 -3.31
N ILE A 454 3.60 -33.30 -3.39
CA ILE A 454 2.60 -33.63 -2.35
C ILE A 454 3.29 -33.82 -1.01
N LYS A 455 4.34 -34.64 -0.94
CA LYS A 455 5.08 -34.90 0.30
C LYS A 455 5.59 -33.61 0.95
N HIS A 456 6.16 -32.69 0.17
CA HIS A 456 6.72 -31.45 0.71
C HIS A 456 5.64 -30.41 1.04
N TYR A 457 4.51 -30.38 0.33
CA TYR A 457 3.38 -29.55 0.75
C TYR A 457 2.76 -30.06 2.07
N GLU A 458 2.59 -31.37 2.22
CA GLU A 458 2.14 -31.98 3.47
C GLU A 458 3.08 -31.65 4.62
N GLU A 459 4.40 -31.68 4.39
CA GLU A 459 5.37 -31.26 5.41
C GLU A 459 5.26 -29.77 5.77
N ALA A 460 5.11 -28.89 4.79
CA ALA A 460 4.90 -27.46 5.04
C ALA A 460 3.64 -27.21 5.89
N ILE A 461 2.57 -27.98 5.65
CA ILE A 461 1.31 -27.93 6.41
C ILE A 461 1.48 -28.53 7.81
N ASN A 462 2.24 -29.61 7.97
CA ASN A 462 2.54 -30.19 9.28
C ASN A 462 3.29 -29.20 10.17
N LEU A 463 4.25 -28.46 9.61
CA LEU A 463 5.01 -27.42 10.29
C LEU A 463 4.16 -26.17 10.58
N ASN A 464 3.27 -25.80 9.65
CA ASN A 464 2.34 -24.69 9.82
C ASN A 464 0.95 -25.04 9.28
N GLY A 465 0.08 -25.55 10.16
CA GLY A 465 -1.29 -25.96 9.81
C GLY A 465 -2.23 -24.83 9.39
N SER A 466 -1.77 -23.56 9.41
CA SER A 466 -2.52 -22.40 8.91
C SER A 466 -2.00 -21.89 7.57
N PHE A 467 -1.03 -22.57 6.95
CA PHE A 467 -0.35 -22.13 5.75
C PHE A 467 -1.23 -22.27 4.49
N ALA A 468 -2.13 -21.31 4.29
CA ALA A 468 -3.15 -21.35 3.26
C ALA A 468 -2.60 -21.56 1.83
N LYS A 469 -1.44 -20.97 1.51
CA LYS A 469 -0.80 -21.14 0.20
C LYS A 469 -0.36 -22.59 -0.03
N ALA A 470 0.22 -23.24 0.99
CA ALA A 470 0.62 -24.64 0.90
C ALA A 470 -0.60 -25.58 0.75
N HIS A 471 -1.67 -25.34 1.51
CA HIS A 471 -2.94 -26.06 1.35
C HIS A 471 -3.52 -25.92 -0.06
N PHE A 472 -3.65 -24.68 -0.57
CA PHE A 472 -4.21 -24.46 -1.89
C PHE A 472 -3.35 -25.12 -2.99
N ASN A 473 -2.02 -24.99 -2.91
CA ASN A 473 -1.11 -25.64 -3.85
C ASN A 473 -1.19 -27.17 -3.78
N LEU A 474 -1.24 -27.75 -2.57
CA LEU A 474 -1.47 -29.18 -2.37
C LEU A 474 -2.76 -29.62 -3.05
N GLY A 475 -3.85 -28.87 -2.88
CA GLY A 475 -5.12 -29.14 -3.53
C GLY A 475 -5.00 -29.22 -5.05
N MET A 476 -4.35 -28.23 -5.66
CA MET A 476 -4.10 -28.21 -7.11
C MET A 476 -3.24 -29.40 -7.58
N THR A 477 -2.20 -29.77 -6.83
CA THR A 477 -1.34 -30.92 -7.13
C THR A 477 -2.07 -32.26 -6.96
N LEU A 478 -2.90 -32.40 -5.92
CA LEU A 478 -3.73 -33.59 -5.68
C LEU A 478 -4.79 -33.77 -6.78
N LEU A 479 -5.46 -32.68 -7.17
CA LEU A 479 -6.37 -32.68 -8.31
C LEU A 479 -5.66 -33.15 -9.57
N LYS A 480 -4.44 -32.66 -9.83
CA LYS A 480 -3.67 -33.07 -11.01
C LYS A 480 -3.25 -34.55 -10.96
N ASN A 481 -3.00 -35.07 -9.76
CA ASN A 481 -2.71 -36.47 -9.50
C ASN A 481 -3.97 -37.38 -9.54
N GLY A 482 -5.16 -36.81 -9.71
CA GLY A 482 -6.43 -37.56 -9.75
C GLY A 482 -7.06 -37.83 -8.37
N ASP A 483 -6.46 -37.38 -7.28
CA ASP A 483 -7.05 -37.47 -5.93
C ASP A 483 -8.04 -36.31 -5.71
N PHE A 484 -9.19 -36.42 -6.38
CA PHE A 484 -10.17 -35.33 -6.43
C PHE A 484 -10.78 -35.02 -5.07
N LYS A 485 -11.04 -36.05 -4.26
CA LYS A 485 -11.65 -35.88 -2.95
C LYS A 485 -10.78 -35.01 -2.03
N ARG A 486 -9.50 -35.36 -1.87
CA ARG A 486 -8.57 -34.55 -1.07
C ARG A 486 -8.26 -33.22 -1.75
N GLY A 487 -8.09 -33.24 -3.07
CA GLY A 487 -7.79 -32.04 -3.86
C GLY A 487 -8.83 -30.94 -3.68
N PHE A 488 -10.12 -31.23 -3.84
CA PHE A 488 -11.19 -30.25 -3.66
C PHE A 488 -11.32 -29.77 -2.21
N ALA A 489 -11.08 -30.63 -1.22
CA ALA A 489 -11.07 -30.24 0.18
C ALA A 489 -9.97 -29.21 0.47
N GLU A 490 -8.76 -29.45 -0.04
CA GLU A 490 -7.62 -28.54 0.13
C GLU A 490 -7.79 -27.24 -0.67
N CYS A 491 -8.46 -27.28 -1.83
CA CYS A 491 -8.78 -26.09 -2.62
C CYS A 491 -9.73 -25.11 -1.89
N GLU A 492 -10.42 -25.50 -0.82
CA GLU A 492 -11.22 -24.59 0.00
C GLU A 492 -10.36 -23.56 0.77
N TRP A 493 -9.07 -23.83 0.95
CA TRP A 493 -8.12 -22.87 1.53
C TRP A 493 -7.84 -21.66 0.64
N ARG A 494 -8.27 -21.68 -0.63
CA ARG A 494 -8.15 -20.53 -1.55
C ARG A 494 -8.68 -19.22 -0.95
N TRP A 495 -9.71 -19.29 -0.11
CA TRP A 495 -10.30 -18.11 0.54
C TRP A 495 -9.42 -17.45 1.61
N LYS A 496 -8.32 -18.12 1.99
CA LYS A 496 -7.32 -17.59 2.92
C LYS A 496 -6.03 -17.17 2.21
N THR A 497 -5.99 -17.20 0.87
CA THR A 497 -4.85 -16.72 0.08
C THR A 497 -5.15 -15.33 -0.49
N SER A 498 -4.10 -14.59 -0.88
CA SER A 498 -4.24 -13.23 -1.41
C SER A 498 -4.77 -13.17 -2.84
N GLU A 499 -4.71 -14.28 -3.58
CA GLU A 499 -5.14 -14.37 -4.98
C GLU A 499 -6.66 -14.38 -5.15
N PHE A 500 -7.41 -14.71 -4.09
CA PHE A 500 -8.87 -14.79 -4.13
C PHE A 500 -9.49 -13.85 -3.11
N THR A 501 -10.47 -13.06 -3.55
CA THR A 501 -11.27 -12.21 -2.67
C THR A 501 -12.51 -12.98 -2.23
N PRO A 502 -12.69 -13.26 -0.93
CA PRO A 502 -13.90 -13.92 -0.44
C PRO A 502 -15.13 -13.06 -0.70
N PHE A 503 -16.21 -13.70 -1.14
CA PHE A 503 -17.51 -13.03 -1.27
C PHE A 503 -18.01 -12.64 0.13
N GLN A 504 -18.08 -11.33 0.39
CA GLN A 504 -18.52 -10.76 1.66
C GLN A 504 -20.05 -10.79 1.72
N CYS A 505 -20.60 -11.80 2.39
CA CYS A 505 -22.04 -11.98 2.55
C CYS A 505 -22.37 -12.30 4.01
N PRO A 506 -23.39 -11.66 4.61
CA PRO A 506 -23.81 -11.97 5.98
C PRO A 506 -24.58 -13.28 6.09
N HIS A 507 -25.11 -13.80 4.99
CA HIS A 507 -25.80 -15.09 4.95
C HIS A 507 -24.83 -16.26 5.08
N PRO A 508 -25.24 -17.41 5.63
CA PRO A 508 -24.34 -18.55 5.79
C PRO A 508 -24.02 -19.21 4.44
N ARG A 509 -22.78 -19.71 4.33
CA ARG A 509 -22.35 -20.53 3.19
C ARG A 509 -22.98 -21.92 3.30
N TRP A 510 -23.64 -22.36 2.23
CA TRP A 510 -24.25 -23.68 2.13
C TRP A 510 -23.16 -24.77 2.09
N LYS A 511 -23.38 -25.87 2.82
CA LYS A 511 -22.41 -26.97 2.98
C LYS A 511 -22.87 -28.28 2.35
N GLY A 512 -24.00 -28.28 1.64
CA GLY A 512 -24.54 -29.44 0.95
C GLY A 512 -25.74 -30.09 1.63
N GLU A 513 -26.18 -29.58 2.77
CA GLU A 513 -27.38 -30.05 3.47
C GLU A 513 -28.67 -29.80 2.64
N ASP A 514 -29.72 -30.60 2.85
CA ASP A 514 -31.00 -30.38 2.17
C ASP A 514 -31.69 -29.10 2.71
N ILE A 515 -32.01 -28.18 1.83
CA ILE A 515 -32.54 -26.83 2.08
C ILE A 515 -33.75 -26.55 1.17
N MET A 516 -34.65 -27.53 1.03
CA MET A 516 -35.81 -27.50 0.12
C MET A 516 -36.79 -26.33 0.34
N ASP A 517 -36.67 -25.65 1.47
CA ASP A 517 -37.43 -24.48 1.90
C ASP A 517 -36.71 -23.14 1.65
N LYS A 518 -35.47 -23.16 1.13
CA LYS A 518 -34.61 -21.97 1.00
C LYS A 518 -34.18 -21.68 -0.43
N THR A 519 -33.91 -20.41 -0.67
CA THR A 519 -33.31 -19.91 -1.91
C THR A 519 -31.78 -19.85 -1.78
N LEU A 520 -31.09 -20.51 -2.70
CA LEU A 520 -29.63 -20.59 -2.77
C LEU A 520 -29.08 -19.65 -3.84
N LEU A 521 -28.16 -18.78 -3.43
CA LEU A 521 -27.33 -17.98 -4.33
C LEU A 521 -26.07 -18.76 -4.72
N ILE A 522 -25.84 -18.94 -6.01
CA ILE A 522 -24.59 -19.48 -6.54
C ILE A 522 -23.89 -18.36 -7.31
N HIS A 523 -22.59 -18.19 -7.12
CA HIS A 523 -21.82 -17.20 -7.88
C HIS A 523 -20.57 -17.83 -8.50
N THR A 524 -20.21 -17.38 -9.70
CA THR A 524 -18.92 -17.72 -10.32
C THR A 524 -17.80 -16.88 -9.71
N GLU A 525 -16.66 -17.50 -9.41
CA GLU A 525 -15.49 -16.81 -8.84
C GLU A 525 -14.20 -16.95 -9.67
N GLN A 526 -14.21 -17.77 -10.73
CA GLN A 526 -13.03 -18.03 -11.59
C GLN A 526 -13.32 -17.74 -13.08
N GLY A 527 -12.49 -18.28 -13.97
CA GLY A 527 -12.58 -18.04 -15.41
C GLY A 527 -13.81 -18.67 -16.06
N VAL A 528 -14.03 -18.31 -17.32
CA VAL A 528 -15.20 -18.81 -18.07
C VAL A 528 -15.16 -20.32 -18.29
N GLY A 529 -13.99 -20.90 -18.55
CA GLY A 529 -13.83 -22.36 -18.67
C GLY A 529 -14.31 -23.09 -17.42
N ASP A 530 -13.98 -22.55 -16.25
CA ASP A 530 -14.39 -23.08 -14.95
C ASP A 530 -15.90 -23.02 -14.80
N ALA A 531 -16.49 -21.86 -15.08
CA ALA A 531 -17.94 -21.70 -15.01
C ALA A 531 -18.67 -22.71 -15.93
N ILE A 532 -18.22 -22.86 -17.18
CA ILE A 532 -18.78 -23.81 -18.16
C ILE A 532 -18.60 -25.26 -17.70
N GLN A 533 -17.49 -25.60 -17.07
CA GLN A 533 -17.26 -26.94 -16.59
C GLN A 533 -18.16 -27.27 -15.40
N PHE A 534 -18.21 -26.41 -14.37
CA PHE A 534 -18.85 -26.72 -13.10
C PHE A 534 -20.34 -26.40 -13.03
N ILE A 535 -20.89 -25.69 -14.02
CA ILE A 535 -22.35 -25.53 -14.15
C ILE A 535 -23.09 -26.88 -14.24
N ARG A 536 -22.40 -27.96 -14.60
CA ARG A 536 -22.94 -29.34 -14.62
C ARG A 536 -23.46 -29.84 -13.27
N TYR A 537 -23.07 -29.22 -12.17
CA TYR A 537 -23.55 -29.60 -10.83
C TYR A 537 -24.90 -28.97 -10.49
N ILE A 538 -25.36 -27.95 -11.22
CA ILE A 538 -26.62 -27.26 -10.93
C ILE A 538 -27.84 -28.20 -10.87
N PRO A 539 -28.03 -29.16 -11.80
CA PRO A 539 -29.14 -30.10 -11.71
C PRO A 539 -29.12 -31.00 -10.45
N LEU A 540 -27.95 -31.19 -9.83
CA LEU A 540 -27.82 -31.90 -8.55
C LEU A 540 -28.19 -30.98 -7.38
N VAL A 541 -27.78 -29.71 -7.44
CA VAL A 541 -28.13 -28.69 -6.45
C VAL A 541 -29.64 -28.43 -6.42
N ALA A 542 -30.29 -28.36 -7.59
CA ALA A 542 -31.72 -28.10 -7.71
C ALA A 542 -32.60 -29.18 -7.03
N LYS A 543 -32.05 -30.36 -6.72
CA LYS A 543 -32.73 -31.41 -5.94
C LYS A 543 -32.68 -31.17 -4.44
N ARG A 544 -31.94 -30.16 -3.97
CA ARG A 544 -31.67 -29.87 -2.56
C ARG A 544 -32.11 -28.48 -2.11
N CYS A 545 -32.64 -27.63 -2.98
CA CYS A 545 -33.07 -26.28 -2.63
C CYS A 545 -34.41 -25.90 -3.28
N GLN A 546 -35.06 -24.85 -2.75
CA GLN A 546 -36.31 -24.36 -3.32
C GLN A 546 -36.09 -23.64 -4.65
N GLN A 547 -35.11 -22.73 -4.68
CA GLN A 547 -34.79 -21.90 -5.83
C GLN A 547 -33.29 -21.64 -5.93
N ILE A 548 -32.80 -21.48 -7.17
CA ILE A 548 -31.41 -21.13 -7.47
C ILE A 548 -31.35 -19.76 -8.15
N ILE A 549 -30.58 -18.85 -7.55
CA ILE A 549 -30.12 -17.62 -8.18
C ILE A 549 -28.67 -17.82 -8.59
N LEU A 550 -28.35 -17.73 -9.87
CA LEU A 550 -26.97 -17.79 -10.37
C LEU A 550 -26.47 -16.42 -10.82
N VAL A 551 -25.36 -15.99 -10.23
CA VAL A 551 -24.58 -14.82 -10.63
C VAL A 551 -23.40 -15.26 -11.49
N CYS A 552 -23.36 -14.82 -12.75
CA CYS A 552 -22.28 -15.11 -13.68
C CYS A 552 -22.01 -13.96 -14.65
N THR A 553 -20.88 -13.96 -15.34
CA THR A 553 -20.54 -12.87 -16.28
C THR A 553 -21.57 -12.76 -17.41
N PRO A 554 -21.84 -11.54 -17.94
CA PRO A 554 -22.90 -11.32 -18.93
C PRO A 554 -22.82 -12.22 -20.17
N GLU A 555 -21.62 -12.56 -20.62
CA GLU A 555 -21.37 -13.38 -21.82
C GLU A 555 -21.82 -14.83 -21.66
N LEU A 556 -21.97 -15.31 -20.42
CA LEU A 556 -22.43 -16.65 -20.08
C LEU A 556 -23.95 -16.75 -19.87
N ILE A 557 -24.62 -15.63 -19.61
CA ILE A 557 -26.07 -15.62 -19.35
C ILE A 557 -26.86 -16.30 -20.48
N PRO A 558 -26.63 -16.00 -21.78
CA PRO A 558 -27.41 -16.63 -22.86
C PRO A 558 -27.30 -18.16 -22.91
N ILE A 559 -26.11 -18.72 -22.66
CA ILE A 559 -25.89 -20.17 -22.71
C ILE A 559 -26.40 -20.86 -21.42
N PHE A 560 -26.24 -20.24 -20.26
CA PHE A 560 -26.69 -20.81 -18.98
C PHE A 560 -28.21 -20.83 -18.80
N LYS A 561 -28.96 -20.05 -19.58
CA LYS A 561 -30.45 -20.17 -19.64
C LYS A 561 -30.93 -21.57 -20.00
N SER A 562 -30.09 -22.39 -20.64
CA SER A 562 -30.43 -23.77 -21.00
C SER A 562 -30.30 -24.77 -19.86
N VAL A 563 -29.64 -24.40 -18.76
CA VAL A 563 -29.31 -25.32 -17.67
C VAL A 563 -30.54 -25.55 -16.79
N PRO A 564 -31.03 -26.80 -16.67
CA PRO A 564 -32.17 -27.11 -15.81
C PRO A 564 -31.89 -26.80 -14.34
N GLY A 565 -32.87 -26.20 -13.66
CA GLY A 565 -32.82 -25.92 -12.23
C GLY A 565 -32.39 -24.50 -11.85
N ILE A 566 -32.04 -23.65 -12.81
CA ILE A 566 -31.78 -22.22 -12.53
C ILE A 566 -33.08 -21.42 -12.63
N ASP A 567 -33.49 -20.79 -11.54
CA ASP A 567 -34.70 -19.94 -11.51
C ASP A 567 -34.41 -18.50 -11.92
N LYS A 568 -33.25 -17.97 -11.52
CA LYS A 568 -32.84 -16.59 -11.81
C LYS A 568 -31.38 -16.52 -12.23
N LEU A 569 -31.11 -15.85 -13.36
CA LEU A 569 -29.77 -15.54 -13.85
C LEU A 569 -29.53 -14.04 -13.78
N MET A 570 -28.37 -13.62 -13.29
CA MET A 570 -28.02 -12.20 -13.22
C MET A 570 -26.52 -11.95 -13.39
N PRO A 571 -26.13 -10.77 -13.92
CA PRO A 571 -24.74 -10.36 -13.95
C PRO A 571 -24.21 -9.98 -12.55
N PRO A 572 -22.89 -9.87 -12.34
CA PRO A 572 -22.34 -9.34 -11.11
C PRO A 572 -22.83 -7.89 -10.87
N GLY A 573 -23.17 -7.57 -9.63
CA GLY A 573 -23.70 -6.25 -9.27
C GLY A 573 -24.25 -6.23 -7.84
N GLU A 574 -25.02 -5.19 -7.51
CA GLU A 574 -25.68 -5.08 -6.21
C GLU A 574 -26.72 -6.20 -6.03
N LEU A 575 -26.54 -6.97 -4.96
CA LEU A 575 -27.45 -8.04 -4.57
C LEU A 575 -28.33 -7.58 -3.41
N LYS A 576 -29.64 -7.81 -3.53
CA LYS A 576 -30.58 -7.61 -2.42
C LYS A 576 -30.50 -8.82 -1.50
N LEU A 577 -30.02 -8.62 -0.27
CA LEU A 577 -29.90 -9.68 0.73
C LEU A 577 -31.22 -10.36 1.08
N SER A 578 -32.36 -9.73 0.80
CA SER A 578 -33.70 -10.33 1.00
C SER A 578 -34.10 -11.33 -0.09
N GLU A 579 -33.31 -11.51 -1.16
CA GLU A 579 -33.65 -12.40 -2.28
C GLU A 579 -33.13 -13.84 -2.11
N PHE A 580 -32.27 -14.12 -1.14
CA PHE A 580 -31.70 -15.45 -0.91
C PHE A 580 -31.36 -15.66 0.57
N ASP A 581 -31.29 -16.92 0.99
CA ASP A 581 -31.09 -17.31 2.39
C ASP A 581 -29.67 -17.83 2.66
N VAL A 582 -29.07 -18.47 1.67
CA VAL A 582 -27.74 -19.11 1.76
C VAL A 582 -26.99 -18.94 0.44
N TYR A 583 -25.66 -19.06 0.46
CA TYR A 583 -24.85 -18.92 -0.74
C TYR A 583 -23.76 -19.98 -0.90
N VAL A 584 -23.29 -20.20 -2.12
CA VAL A 584 -22.12 -21.06 -2.41
C VAL A 584 -21.35 -20.57 -3.65
N PRO A 585 -20.01 -20.49 -3.61
CA PRO A 585 -19.18 -20.30 -4.80
C PRO A 585 -19.23 -21.55 -5.70
N LEU A 586 -19.34 -21.37 -7.02
CA LEU A 586 -19.54 -22.46 -7.97
C LEU A 586 -18.44 -23.54 -7.90
N MET A 587 -17.18 -23.17 -7.70
CA MET A 587 -16.07 -24.13 -7.61
C MET A 587 -16.06 -24.96 -6.32
N SER A 588 -17.00 -24.72 -5.41
CA SER A 588 -17.14 -25.50 -4.17
C SER A 588 -18.08 -26.69 -4.34
N LEU A 589 -18.84 -26.73 -5.43
CA LEU A 589 -19.80 -27.81 -5.66
C LEU A 589 -19.14 -29.19 -5.77
N PRO A 590 -17.99 -29.37 -6.47
CA PRO A 590 -17.33 -30.67 -6.51
C PRO A 590 -16.90 -31.18 -5.13
N TYR A 591 -16.51 -30.28 -4.22
CA TYR A 591 -16.22 -30.63 -2.83
C TYR A 591 -17.49 -31.08 -2.11
N ILE A 592 -18.58 -30.31 -2.21
CA ILE A 592 -19.87 -30.62 -1.57
C ILE A 592 -20.47 -31.95 -2.04
N PHE A 593 -20.26 -32.31 -3.31
CA PHE A 593 -20.76 -33.55 -3.89
C PHE A 593 -19.78 -34.72 -3.82
N ASP A 594 -18.69 -34.60 -3.04
CA ASP A 594 -17.66 -35.65 -2.89
C ASP A 594 -17.18 -36.19 -4.26
N THR A 595 -16.89 -35.28 -5.20
CA THR A 595 -16.49 -35.66 -6.56
C THR A 595 -15.19 -36.45 -6.56
N THR A 596 -15.24 -37.62 -7.19
CA THR A 596 -14.13 -38.53 -7.52
C THR A 596 -14.09 -38.69 -9.04
N LEU A 597 -13.10 -39.41 -9.58
CA LEU A 597 -13.06 -39.71 -11.03
C LEU A 597 -14.31 -40.46 -11.50
N GLU A 598 -14.86 -41.31 -10.64
CA GLU A 598 -16.03 -42.16 -10.93
C GLU A 598 -17.38 -41.44 -10.74
N THR A 599 -17.41 -40.37 -9.95
CA THR A 599 -18.65 -39.66 -9.58
C THR A 599 -18.85 -38.33 -10.30
N ILE A 600 -17.98 -37.99 -11.26
CA ILE A 600 -18.17 -36.81 -12.11
C ILE A 600 -19.54 -36.89 -12.81
N PRO A 601 -20.35 -35.82 -12.82
CA PRO A 601 -21.52 -35.74 -13.69
C PRO A 601 -21.08 -35.66 -15.16
N VAL A 602 -20.97 -36.81 -15.82
CA VAL A 602 -20.43 -36.94 -17.18
C VAL A 602 -21.49 -36.91 -18.29
N GLU A 603 -22.77 -36.74 -17.94
CA GLU A 603 -23.85 -36.66 -18.92
C GLU A 603 -23.65 -35.44 -19.85
N ILE A 604 -23.57 -35.71 -21.16
CA ILE A 604 -23.41 -34.71 -22.22
C ILE A 604 -24.49 -34.92 -23.31
N PRO A 605 -25.00 -33.84 -23.94
CA PRO A 605 -24.70 -32.44 -23.64
C PRO A 605 -25.44 -31.94 -22.40
N TYR A 606 -24.73 -31.24 -21.51
CA TYR A 606 -25.33 -30.55 -20.36
C TYR A 606 -25.53 -29.05 -20.60
N LEU A 607 -25.06 -28.52 -21.73
CA LEU A 607 -25.38 -27.18 -22.23
C LEU A 607 -26.12 -27.28 -23.56
N ARG A 608 -27.07 -26.36 -23.77
CA ARG A 608 -27.75 -26.14 -25.05
C ARG A 608 -27.80 -24.65 -25.33
N TYR A 609 -28.09 -24.26 -26.56
CA TYR A 609 -28.22 -22.85 -26.92
C TYR A 609 -29.55 -22.63 -27.67
N PRO A 610 -30.17 -21.45 -27.52
CA PRO A 610 -31.36 -21.11 -28.28
C PRO A 610 -31.01 -20.95 -29.76
N ASN A 611 -31.76 -21.60 -30.65
CA ASN A 611 -31.53 -21.58 -32.10
C ASN A 611 -32.04 -20.26 -32.72
N THR A 612 -31.48 -19.12 -32.27
CA THR A 612 -32.05 -17.78 -32.56
C THR A 612 -31.40 -17.05 -33.72
N ASN A 613 -30.25 -17.51 -34.22
CA ASN A 613 -29.60 -16.96 -35.41
C ASN A 613 -29.25 -18.09 -36.39
N SER A 614 -29.61 -17.94 -37.66
CA SER A 614 -29.17 -18.84 -38.72
C SER A 614 -27.71 -18.56 -39.05
N ILE A 615 -26.78 -19.11 -38.26
CA ILE A 615 -25.37 -19.14 -38.64
C ILE A 615 -25.24 -20.12 -39.82
N ASN A 616 -24.90 -19.59 -40.98
CA ASN A 616 -24.72 -20.38 -42.19
C ASN A 616 -23.22 -20.55 -42.45
N LEU A 617 -22.71 -21.77 -42.21
CA LEU A 617 -21.35 -22.13 -42.61
C LEU A 617 -21.41 -22.78 -44.00
N PRO A 618 -20.59 -22.34 -44.97
CA PRO A 618 -20.59 -22.92 -46.32
C PRO A 618 -20.47 -24.45 -46.29
N ASP A 619 -21.07 -25.13 -47.26
CA ASP A 619 -20.95 -26.59 -47.37
C ASP A 619 -19.49 -27.02 -47.62
N ALA A 620 -19.09 -28.09 -46.93
CA ALA A 620 -17.76 -28.68 -47.00
C ALA A 620 -17.83 -30.16 -46.61
N LEU A 621 -16.84 -30.95 -47.05
CA LEU A 621 -16.72 -32.37 -46.70
C LEU A 621 -16.45 -32.57 -45.20
N TYR A 622 -15.71 -31.65 -44.58
CA TYR A 622 -15.42 -31.65 -43.15
C TYR A 622 -15.10 -30.23 -42.66
N LYS A 623 -15.78 -29.79 -41.60
CA LYS A 623 -15.66 -28.43 -41.04
C LYS A 623 -14.98 -28.48 -39.69
N VAL A 624 -13.86 -27.77 -39.55
CA VAL A 624 -13.04 -27.78 -38.32
C VAL A 624 -12.92 -26.38 -37.75
N GLY A 625 -13.27 -26.23 -36.46
CA GLY A 625 -13.04 -25.00 -35.71
C GLY A 625 -11.65 -25.00 -35.08
N ILE A 626 -10.94 -23.87 -35.10
CA ILE A 626 -9.60 -23.76 -34.50
C ILE A 626 -9.49 -22.60 -33.51
N VAL A 627 -8.74 -22.83 -32.42
CA VAL A 627 -8.33 -21.81 -31.44
C VAL A 627 -6.92 -22.13 -30.97
N TRP A 628 -5.95 -21.26 -31.27
CA TRP A 628 -4.53 -21.50 -30.99
C TRP A 628 -4.05 -20.85 -29.69
N ALA A 629 -4.85 -19.97 -29.09
CA ALA A 629 -4.44 -19.24 -27.91
C ALA A 629 -5.58 -18.89 -26.94
N GLY A 630 -5.23 -18.89 -25.64
CA GLY A 630 -6.07 -18.41 -24.55
C GLY A 630 -6.02 -16.88 -24.36
N SER A 631 -6.45 -16.44 -23.17
CA SER A 631 -6.42 -15.02 -22.81
C SER A 631 -5.00 -14.54 -22.51
N PRO A 632 -4.53 -13.43 -23.10
CA PRO A 632 -3.20 -12.89 -22.81
C PRO A 632 -3.05 -12.37 -21.37
N THR A 633 -4.15 -12.13 -20.66
CA THR A 633 -4.15 -11.75 -19.24
C THR A 633 -3.96 -12.92 -18.29
N HIS A 634 -3.96 -14.16 -18.78
CA HIS A 634 -3.74 -15.35 -17.97
C HIS A 634 -2.26 -15.51 -17.63
N LYS A 635 -1.91 -15.66 -16.34
CA LYS A 635 -0.51 -15.71 -15.87
C LYS A 635 0.37 -16.77 -16.57
N ASN A 636 -0.24 -17.88 -17.01
CA ASN A 636 0.46 -18.98 -17.72
C ASN A 636 0.20 -19.03 -19.23
N ASP A 637 -0.27 -17.92 -19.85
CA ASP A 637 -0.63 -17.89 -21.27
C ASP A 637 0.55 -18.26 -22.19
N HIS A 638 1.76 -17.81 -21.85
CA HIS A 638 2.99 -18.05 -22.64
C HIS A 638 3.37 -19.53 -22.77
N ASN A 639 2.93 -20.38 -21.85
CA ASN A 639 3.18 -21.82 -21.90
C ASN A 639 2.03 -22.59 -22.56
N ARG A 640 0.77 -22.12 -22.43
CA ARG A 640 -0.43 -22.86 -22.87
C ARG A 640 -0.94 -22.45 -24.25
N SER A 641 -0.45 -21.35 -24.80
CA SER A 641 -0.83 -20.85 -26.12
C SER A 641 0.28 -21.08 -27.14
N CYS A 642 -0.10 -21.30 -28.39
CA CYS A 642 0.79 -21.39 -29.54
C CYS A 642 0.54 -20.22 -30.50
N LYS A 643 1.32 -20.16 -31.58
CA LYS A 643 1.11 -19.20 -32.68
C LYS A 643 0.24 -19.87 -33.75
N LEU A 644 -0.54 -19.10 -34.50
CA LEU A 644 -1.31 -19.65 -35.62
C LEU A 644 -0.39 -20.29 -36.68
N THR A 645 0.83 -19.79 -36.84
CA THR A 645 1.82 -20.40 -37.75
C THR A 645 2.22 -21.81 -37.36
N ASP A 646 2.10 -22.17 -36.08
CA ASP A 646 2.39 -23.53 -35.62
C ASP A 646 1.34 -24.51 -36.17
N PHE A 647 0.12 -24.04 -36.48
CA PHE A 647 -0.95 -24.86 -37.07
C PHE A 647 -0.79 -25.13 -38.58
N LEU A 648 0.22 -24.55 -39.26
CA LEU A 648 0.39 -24.69 -40.72
C LEU A 648 0.31 -26.15 -41.24
N PRO A 649 0.91 -27.16 -40.57
CA PRO A 649 0.77 -28.56 -41.01
C PRO A 649 -0.68 -29.05 -41.00
N ILE A 650 -1.47 -28.68 -39.99
CA ILE A 650 -2.89 -29.05 -39.85
C ILE A 650 -3.73 -28.31 -40.91
N LEU A 651 -3.43 -27.02 -41.15
CA LEU A 651 -4.18 -26.18 -42.07
C LEU A 651 -4.06 -26.60 -43.55
N GLN A 652 -3.09 -27.46 -43.86
CA GLN A 652 -2.83 -27.96 -45.22
C GLN A 652 -3.49 -29.32 -45.50
N VAL A 653 -4.21 -29.93 -44.53
CA VAL A 653 -4.89 -31.21 -44.76
C VAL A 653 -5.99 -31.05 -45.82
N PRO A 654 -5.95 -31.78 -46.94
CA PRO A 654 -6.92 -31.62 -48.03
C PRO A 654 -8.36 -31.97 -47.63
N GLY A 655 -9.32 -31.23 -48.18
CA GLY A 655 -10.76 -31.49 -47.99
C GLY A 655 -11.34 -30.98 -46.68
N VAL A 656 -10.54 -30.30 -45.85
CA VAL A 656 -10.99 -29.66 -44.61
C VAL A 656 -11.25 -28.18 -44.83
N LYS A 657 -12.34 -27.66 -44.27
CA LYS A 657 -12.60 -26.23 -44.21
C LYS A 657 -12.43 -25.73 -42.78
N PHE A 658 -11.52 -24.78 -42.58
CA PHE A 658 -11.16 -24.27 -41.26
C PHE A 658 -11.91 -22.98 -40.93
N HIS A 659 -12.41 -22.90 -39.70
CA HIS A 659 -13.11 -21.75 -39.14
C HIS A 659 -12.38 -21.30 -37.86
N SER A 660 -11.91 -20.06 -37.82
CA SER A 660 -11.29 -19.50 -36.61
C SER A 660 -12.38 -19.18 -35.58
N LEU A 661 -12.28 -19.80 -34.40
CA LEU A 661 -13.07 -19.45 -33.22
C LEU A 661 -12.28 -18.55 -32.25
N GLN A 662 -11.08 -18.12 -32.65
CA GLN A 662 -10.23 -17.23 -31.85
C GLN A 662 -10.90 -15.88 -31.66
N LYS A 663 -10.76 -15.32 -30.45
CA LYS A 663 -11.21 -13.97 -30.11
C LYS A 663 -10.06 -13.15 -29.49
N GLY A 664 -10.21 -11.83 -29.53
CA GLY A 664 -9.24 -10.88 -28.99
C GLY A 664 -8.14 -10.53 -29.98
N GLU A 665 -7.10 -9.85 -29.50
CA GLU A 665 -6.04 -9.27 -30.34
C GLU A 665 -5.31 -10.30 -31.21
N ARG A 666 -5.25 -11.55 -30.76
CA ARG A 666 -4.58 -12.64 -31.49
C ARG A 666 -5.26 -13.01 -32.81
N THR A 667 -6.50 -12.59 -33.07
CA THR A 667 -7.13 -12.77 -34.40
C THR A 667 -6.33 -12.09 -35.52
N GLN A 668 -5.54 -11.06 -35.21
CA GLN A 668 -4.65 -10.40 -36.16
C GLN A 668 -3.62 -11.37 -36.78
N GLU A 669 -3.29 -12.50 -36.12
CA GLU A 669 -2.40 -13.52 -36.67
C GLU A 669 -2.93 -14.15 -37.97
N LEU A 670 -4.24 -14.10 -38.23
CA LEU A 670 -4.84 -14.57 -39.49
C LEU A 670 -4.25 -13.85 -40.71
N THR A 671 -3.84 -12.57 -40.55
CA THR A 671 -3.20 -11.79 -41.62
C THR A 671 -1.81 -12.31 -42.01
N LYS A 672 -1.18 -13.13 -41.16
CA LYS A 672 0.17 -13.68 -41.37
C LYS A 672 0.15 -15.00 -42.15
N ILE A 673 -1.02 -15.59 -42.38
CA ILE A 673 -1.18 -16.83 -43.13
C ILE A 673 -1.19 -16.55 -44.63
N SER A 674 -0.55 -17.42 -45.40
CA SER A 674 -0.51 -17.32 -46.87
C SER A 674 -1.92 -17.32 -47.46
N ALA A 675 -2.14 -16.50 -48.50
CA ALA A 675 -3.43 -16.39 -49.20
C ALA A 675 -3.96 -17.72 -49.78
N ASN A 676 -3.09 -18.74 -49.91
CA ASN A 676 -3.46 -20.08 -50.39
C ASN A 676 -4.13 -20.96 -49.32
N ILE A 677 -4.08 -20.58 -48.05
CA ILE A 677 -4.73 -21.28 -46.93
C ILE A 677 -5.96 -20.47 -46.53
N GLN A 678 -7.15 -21.04 -46.71
CA GLN A 678 -8.40 -20.36 -46.38
C GLN A 678 -8.87 -20.74 -44.97
N ILE A 679 -8.91 -19.74 -44.08
CA ILE A 679 -9.49 -19.83 -42.74
C ILE A 679 -10.59 -18.78 -42.67
N GLU A 680 -11.83 -19.20 -42.40
CA GLU A 680 -12.95 -18.28 -42.23
C GLU A 680 -12.95 -17.70 -40.81
N ASP A 681 -12.85 -16.37 -40.69
CA ASP A 681 -12.86 -15.71 -39.38
C ASP A 681 -14.29 -15.53 -38.85
N MET A 682 -14.62 -16.25 -37.78
CA MET A 682 -15.92 -16.17 -37.14
C MET A 682 -16.00 -15.07 -36.07
N SER A 683 -14.89 -14.39 -35.73
CA SER A 683 -14.78 -13.52 -34.55
C SER A 683 -15.89 -12.45 -34.44
N SER A 684 -16.31 -11.87 -35.58
CA SER A 684 -17.40 -10.88 -35.66
C SER A 684 -18.79 -11.44 -35.30
N GLN A 685 -18.95 -12.76 -35.36
CA GLN A 685 -20.18 -13.48 -35.04
C GLN A 685 -20.19 -14.02 -33.59
N LEU A 686 -19.06 -13.92 -32.86
CA LEU A 686 -18.88 -14.50 -31.52
C LEU A 686 -19.07 -13.44 -30.40
N ASN A 687 -20.29 -12.92 -30.24
CA ASN A 687 -20.54 -11.88 -29.22
C ASN A 687 -20.60 -12.49 -27.81
N ASN A 688 -21.18 -13.68 -27.68
CA ASN A 688 -21.31 -14.41 -26.41
C ASN A 688 -21.10 -15.93 -26.60
N TYR A 689 -21.18 -16.71 -25.52
CA TYR A 689 -20.93 -18.16 -25.58
C TYR A 689 -22.08 -18.97 -26.21
N ALA A 690 -23.30 -18.42 -26.31
CA ALA A 690 -24.37 -19.05 -27.08
C ALA A 690 -24.14 -18.91 -28.59
N ASP A 691 -23.62 -17.77 -29.06
CA ASP A 691 -23.22 -17.60 -30.46
C ASP A 691 -22.08 -18.56 -30.81
N THR A 692 -21.08 -18.66 -29.92
CA THR A 692 -19.96 -19.61 -30.07
C THR A 692 -20.46 -21.05 -30.12
N ALA A 693 -21.43 -21.42 -29.27
CA ALA A 693 -22.05 -22.74 -29.30
C ALA A 693 -22.79 -23.00 -30.62
N ALA A 694 -23.48 -22.00 -31.16
CA ALA A 694 -24.20 -22.10 -32.44
C ALA A 694 -23.26 -22.32 -33.63
N VAL A 695 -22.06 -21.72 -33.62
CA VAL A 695 -21.02 -22.04 -34.62
C VAL A 695 -20.51 -23.46 -34.41
N ILE A 696 -20.14 -23.82 -33.17
CA ILE A 696 -19.59 -25.14 -32.82
C ILE A 696 -20.52 -26.29 -33.23
N ASP A 697 -21.83 -26.14 -33.07
CA ASP A 697 -22.82 -27.16 -33.46
C ASP A 697 -22.74 -27.52 -34.95
N ARG A 698 -22.37 -26.57 -35.80
CA ARG A 698 -22.22 -26.74 -37.26
C ARG A 698 -20.84 -27.23 -37.69
N LEU A 699 -19.93 -27.45 -36.75
CA LEU A 699 -18.62 -28.02 -36.99
C LEU A 699 -18.64 -29.53 -36.74
N ASP A 700 -17.78 -30.25 -37.46
CA ASP A 700 -17.57 -31.68 -37.24
C ASP A 700 -16.57 -31.95 -36.12
N LEU A 701 -15.61 -31.04 -35.91
CA LEU A 701 -14.52 -31.13 -34.95
C LEU A 701 -14.07 -29.74 -34.51
N VAL A 702 -13.66 -29.62 -33.25
CA VAL A 702 -12.95 -28.43 -32.73
C VAL A 702 -11.54 -28.83 -32.32
N ILE A 703 -10.52 -28.14 -32.85
CA ILE A 703 -9.11 -28.31 -32.47
C ILE A 703 -8.69 -27.05 -31.72
N THR A 704 -8.29 -27.19 -30.46
CA THR A 704 -8.06 -26.01 -29.61
C THR A 704 -6.95 -26.25 -28.59
N VAL A 705 -6.20 -25.21 -28.22
CA VAL A 705 -5.41 -25.28 -26.97
C VAL A 705 -6.35 -25.25 -25.75
N ASP A 706 -5.80 -25.42 -24.55
CA ASP A 706 -6.58 -25.35 -23.30
C ASP A 706 -7.26 -23.96 -23.13
N THR A 707 -8.55 -23.88 -23.47
CA THR A 707 -9.35 -22.63 -23.48
C THR A 707 -10.81 -22.88 -23.07
N SER A 708 -11.58 -21.81 -22.85
CA SER A 708 -13.03 -21.90 -22.62
C SER A 708 -13.79 -22.54 -23.79
N VAL A 709 -13.26 -22.48 -25.02
CA VAL A 709 -13.85 -23.13 -26.21
C VAL A 709 -13.75 -24.65 -26.11
N ALA A 710 -12.66 -25.19 -25.55
CA ALA A 710 -12.51 -26.62 -25.28
C ALA A 710 -13.64 -27.11 -24.35
N HIS A 711 -13.85 -26.38 -23.25
CA HIS A 711 -14.91 -26.69 -22.28
C HIS A 711 -16.32 -26.54 -22.87
N LEU A 712 -16.56 -25.50 -23.68
CA LEU A 712 -17.86 -25.30 -24.32
C LEU A 712 -18.18 -26.43 -25.31
N ALA A 713 -17.25 -26.76 -26.20
CA ALA A 713 -17.45 -27.82 -27.18
C ALA A 713 -17.64 -29.20 -26.52
N GLY A 714 -16.86 -29.49 -25.46
CA GLY A 714 -17.04 -30.68 -24.64
C GLY A 714 -18.41 -30.72 -23.93
N ALA A 715 -18.88 -29.59 -23.40
CA ALA A 715 -20.20 -29.48 -22.76
C ALA A 715 -21.38 -29.68 -23.73
N LEU A 716 -21.17 -29.34 -25.01
CA LEU A 716 -22.11 -29.59 -26.12
C LEU A 716 -22.03 -31.02 -26.67
N GLY A 717 -21.13 -31.87 -26.14
CA GLY A 717 -20.92 -33.24 -26.62
C GLY A 717 -20.36 -33.32 -28.04
N LYS A 718 -19.65 -32.29 -28.49
CA LYS A 718 -19.02 -32.27 -29.81
C LYS A 718 -17.65 -32.96 -29.75
N PRO A 719 -17.14 -33.53 -30.88
CA PRO A 719 -15.76 -33.98 -30.95
C PRO A 719 -14.79 -32.81 -30.74
N VAL A 720 -13.82 -32.99 -29.83
CA VAL A 720 -12.80 -31.96 -29.54
C VAL A 720 -11.42 -32.59 -29.44
N TRP A 721 -10.43 -31.95 -30.05
CA TRP A 721 -9.02 -32.25 -29.89
C TRP A 721 -8.35 -31.10 -29.16
N THR A 722 -7.82 -31.38 -27.96
CA THR A 722 -7.21 -30.36 -27.11
C THR A 722 -5.71 -30.52 -27.05
N LEU A 723 -5.00 -29.47 -27.45
CA LEU A 723 -3.54 -29.39 -27.43
C LEU A 723 -3.11 -28.82 -26.07
N LEU A 724 -2.34 -29.61 -25.32
CA LEU A 724 -1.95 -29.32 -23.95
C LEU A 724 -0.46 -29.02 -23.85
N CYS A 725 -0.13 -27.99 -23.07
CA CYS A 725 1.25 -27.71 -22.72
C CYS A 725 1.82 -28.78 -21.79
N PHE A 726 3.16 -28.80 -21.65
CA PHE A 726 3.88 -29.82 -20.88
C PHE A 726 3.34 -29.96 -19.45
N ASN A 727 3.28 -28.85 -18.70
CA ASN A 727 2.66 -28.82 -17.38
C ASN A 727 1.18 -28.40 -17.47
N ALA A 728 0.34 -29.27 -18.05
CA ALA A 728 -1.08 -29.01 -18.27
C ALA A 728 -1.88 -28.77 -16.98
N ASP A 729 -3.02 -28.09 -17.10
CA ASP A 729 -3.97 -27.89 -16.00
C ASP A 729 -4.49 -29.23 -15.43
N TRP A 730 -4.80 -29.26 -14.13
CA TRP A 730 -5.19 -30.45 -13.40
C TRP A 730 -6.42 -31.16 -13.98
N ARG A 731 -7.32 -30.43 -14.66
CA ARG A 731 -8.52 -30.99 -15.31
C ARG A 731 -8.19 -32.05 -16.34
N TRP A 732 -7.00 -31.96 -16.90
CA TRP A 732 -6.53 -32.88 -17.93
C TRP A 732 -5.72 -34.03 -17.36
N LEU A 733 -5.49 -34.10 -16.03
CA LEU A 733 -4.56 -35.02 -15.38
C LEU A 733 -3.14 -34.93 -15.98
N GLN A 734 -2.22 -35.73 -15.44
CA GLN A 734 -0.82 -35.71 -15.89
C GLN A 734 -0.61 -36.44 -17.23
N GLU A 735 -1.28 -37.57 -17.45
CA GLU A 735 -1.00 -38.49 -18.55
C GLU A 735 -2.28 -38.92 -19.29
N GLY A 736 -2.11 -39.57 -20.44
CA GLY A 736 -3.19 -40.16 -21.24
C GLY A 736 -3.81 -39.22 -22.27
N GLU A 737 -4.50 -39.81 -23.25
CA GLU A 737 -5.11 -39.10 -24.38
C GLU A 737 -6.59 -38.76 -24.17
N ASN A 738 -7.17 -39.15 -23.04
CA ASN A 738 -8.59 -38.94 -22.73
C ASN A 738 -8.73 -38.08 -21.47
N THR A 739 -9.90 -37.46 -21.30
CA THR A 739 -10.25 -36.70 -20.10
C THR A 739 -11.45 -37.33 -19.38
N PRO A 740 -11.47 -37.37 -18.04
CA PRO A 740 -12.62 -37.87 -17.29
C PRO A 740 -13.83 -36.89 -17.36
N TRP A 741 -13.62 -35.65 -17.83
CA TRP A 741 -14.66 -34.61 -17.83
C TRP A 741 -15.52 -34.56 -19.10
N TYR A 742 -14.97 -34.98 -20.24
CA TYR A 742 -15.58 -34.84 -21.56
C TYR A 742 -15.34 -36.11 -22.40
N PRO A 743 -16.32 -37.03 -22.48
CA PRO A 743 -16.15 -38.31 -23.18
C PRO A 743 -15.84 -38.21 -24.68
N THR A 744 -16.16 -37.09 -25.33
CA THR A 744 -15.94 -36.86 -26.77
C THR A 744 -14.62 -36.16 -27.10
N MET A 745 -13.78 -35.90 -26.08
CA MET A 745 -12.56 -35.13 -26.21
C MET A 745 -11.32 -36.02 -26.21
N LYS A 746 -10.40 -35.74 -27.12
CA LYS A 746 -9.05 -36.32 -27.18
C LYS A 746 -8.00 -35.25 -26.85
N LEU A 747 -6.95 -35.65 -26.13
CA LEU A 747 -5.88 -34.78 -25.66
C LEU A 747 -4.56 -35.10 -26.37
N PHE A 748 -3.85 -34.06 -26.79
CA PHE A 748 -2.51 -34.14 -27.37
C PHE A 748 -1.56 -33.34 -26.50
N ARG A 749 -0.47 -33.94 -26.02
CA ARG A 749 0.38 -33.34 -24.97
C ARG A 749 1.78 -33.06 -25.49
N GLN A 750 2.32 -31.90 -25.13
CA GLN A 750 3.73 -31.62 -25.32
C GLN A 750 4.61 -32.61 -24.55
N SER A 751 5.63 -33.14 -25.22
CA SER A 751 6.71 -33.92 -24.61
C SER A 751 7.74 -33.02 -23.91
N GLN A 752 7.89 -31.78 -24.38
CA GLN A 752 8.79 -30.76 -23.83
C GLN A 752 8.11 -29.39 -23.76
N SER A 753 8.46 -28.61 -22.74
CA SER A 753 7.86 -27.29 -22.51
C SER A 753 8.08 -26.37 -23.72
N ARG A 754 6.98 -25.78 -24.22
CA ARG A 754 6.95 -24.81 -25.34
C ARG A 754 7.30 -25.38 -26.72
N GLU A 755 7.51 -26.68 -26.85
CA GLU A 755 7.70 -27.36 -28.13
C GLU A 755 6.37 -27.85 -28.69
N TRP A 756 5.75 -27.07 -29.58
CA TRP A 756 4.42 -27.39 -30.16
C TRP A 756 4.46 -28.23 -31.43
N GLN A 757 5.61 -28.35 -32.08
CA GLN A 757 5.74 -28.99 -33.40
C GLN A 757 5.26 -30.46 -33.37
N GLU A 758 5.76 -31.25 -32.42
CA GLU A 758 5.39 -32.66 -32.30
C GLU A 758 3.87 -32.86 -32.09
N VAL A 759 3.27 -32.01 -31.26
CA VAL A 759 1.82 -32.04 -30.96
C VAL A 759 1.01 -31.77 -32.21
N VAL A 760 1.40 -30.75 -32.99
CA VAL A 760 0.74 -30.38 -34.25
C VAL A 760 0.89 -31.49 -35.30
N GLU A 761 2.06 -32.12 -35.40
CA GLU A 761 2.31 -33.22 -36.33
C GLU A 761 1.42 -34.44 -36.02
N GLN A 762 1.27 -34.80 -34.74
CA GLN A 762 0.34 -35.85 -34.32
C GLN A 762 -1.11 -35.53 -34.73
N VAL A 763 -1.56 -34.30 -34.47
CA VAL A 763 -2.89 -33.84 -34.87
C VAL A 763 -3.07 -33.87 -36.39
N GLN A 764 -2.05 -33.48 -37.15
CA GLN A 764 -2.07 -33.53 -38.61
C GLN A 764 -2.27 -34.95 -39.12
N VAL A 765 -1.50 -35.92 -38.61
CA VAL A 765 -1.58 -37.33 -39.00
C VAL A 765 -3.00 -37.87 -38.75
N GLU A 766 -3.57 -37.63 -37.58
CA GLU A 766 -4.91 -38.10 -37.27
C GLU A 766 -5.99 -37.45 -38.15
N LEU A 767 -5.86 -36.15 -38.44
CA LEU A 767 -6.80 -35.46 -39.32
C LEU A 767 -6.71 -36.02 -40.75
N TRP A 768 -5.51 -36.32 -41.23
CA TRP A 768 -5.29 -36.97 -42.53
C TRP A 768 -5.96 -38.34 -42.61
N GLU A 769 -5.88 -39.15 -41.56
CA GLU A 769 -6.53 -40.47 -41.53
C GLU A 769 -8.07 -40.38 -41.59
N ILE A 770 -8.66 -39.41 -40.88
CA ILE A 770 -10.11 -39.13 -40.93
C ILE A 770 -10.50 -38.73 -42.36
N MET A 771 -9.74 -37.82 -42.97
CA MET A 771 -10.03 -37.33 -44.32
C MET A 771 -9.83 -38.39 -45.39
N GLY A 772 -8.81 -39.24 -45.26
CA GLY A 772 -8.61 -40.39 -46.14
C GLY A 772 -9.82 -41.32 -46.18
N LYS A 773 -10.37 -41.66 -45.00
CA LYS A 773 -11.59 -42.48 -44.89
C LYS A 773 -12.81 -41.79 -45.53
N LYS A 774 -12.99 -40.48 -45.30
CA LYS A 774 -14.13 -39.71 -45.85
C LYS A 774 -14.05 -39.51 -47.36
N MET A 775 -12.87 -39.26 -47.91
CA MET A 775 -12.68 -39.11 -49.36
C MET A 775 -12.96 -40.42 -50.11
N ILE A 776 -12.58 -41.57 -49.55
CA ILE A 776 -12.90 -42.90 -50.13
C ILE A 776 -14.42 -43.14 -50.15
N ILE A 777 -15.15 -42.69 -49.14
CA ILE A 777 -16.62 -42.83 -49.07
C ILE A 777 -17.33 -41.87 -50.03
N SER A 778 -16.80 -40.66 -50.24
CA SER A 778 -17.41 -39.65 -51.12
C SER A 778 -17.25 -39.92 -52.63
N VAL A 779 -16.38 -40.87 -53.02
CA VAL A 779 -16.11 -41.26 -54.43
C VAL A 779 -16.88 -42.53 -54.83
N LYS A 780 -17.54 -43.20 -53.89
CA LYS A 780 -18.50 -44.29 -54.13
C LYS A 780 -19.93 -43.75 -54.07
#